data_AF-A0A1B8XYE3-F1
#
_entry.id   AF-A0A1B8XYE3-F1
#
_cell.length_a   1.000
_cell.length_b   1.000
_cell.length_c   1.000
_cell.angle_alpha   90.00
_cell.angle_beta   90.00
_cell.angle_gamma   90.00
#
_symmetry.space_group_name_H-M   'P 1'
#
loop_
_entity.id
_entity.type
_entity.pdbx_description
1 polymer ?
#
loop_
_entity_poly.entity_id
_entity_poly.type
_entity_poly.pdbx_seq_one_letter_code
_entity_poly.pdbx_strand_id
1 'polypeptide(L)'
;MDSCCGLIISCSKVPVPLRGISVEVQVKGFVADVCATLRYKNMEEKPIEAIFVFPLDQDSAVYSFEATVEGKTIVAELQEREQAHKTYDEAISQGQEAFLLEEDKSSGDIFSCSVGNLPPGQEAEVKLSFVRELPVESDGAVRFVLPTVLNPRYTPKDHDVSVTAAIPRLPADKIPYSLALNAHFQSVYGISKIESNCQLEPIQYTDGDKLSAKVSLAQGHKFDKDVELLAYYLQANTPSAMVEAGLPDAVEGSIMADPVVMLNFYPNIPETKEKANSGEFIFLMDRSGSMMENMSSEQNAPRRIDSAKETLILLLKSLPLGCYFNIFSFGSEFSSIFSESTAYTQESMAEAVKLVNQMDADMGGTEILEPLKRIYKTAGRPAHPRQLFVFTDGEVGNTKFVIDEVRRNAHNHRCFTFGIGDGASTALIKGLARAASGTFEFITGKERMQPKVLQTLKCSLQPMVKDITLTWILPPGVEAKLLSGTPTAIFQGQKSIVYAQLKGKVEQGTEGQVSLAYSFKDEMVANVLRFTLKLTQSERPTMHRLAAKVVISNLIGGENPEEKSEEVKKQIVETSVQSGVISPLTAYVAVNKETKNPVKGPPVQRSIPLYGAPVAMACCMPMPRMMPGGPPRALACSMAAPGGYKPQIAVCHFPAPTPMPAMPLLPTPELADPTSGPAEGSPEPEIAVCYWPDPATVSDGATSAPAEGSPEPKVEVCYWPDPASVSDGATSAPAEGSPEPKVEVCYWPDPASVSDGATSAPAEAKAERALFQLISLQNADGSWNLGSELASVFEISEEALKEKIPDPSVDASLWATVLAVMWLHAARPQQRDEWELLEDKALDWIKAKAAPSLSECVRAGNQLLNCSVGSEVFGL
;
A
#
# COMPACT_ATOMS: atom_id res chain seq x y z
N MET A 1 -23.54 27.46 -31.84
CA MET A 1 -22.15 27.26 -31.38
C MET A 1 -22.33 26.78 -29.97
N ASP A 2 -22.53 25.49 -29.82
CA ASP A 2 -23.20 24.98 -28.64
C ASP A 2 -22.14 24.50 -27.66
N SER A 3 -22.29 24.91 -26.41
CA SER A 3 -21.30 24.73 -25.36
C SER A 3 -21.16 23.24 -25.04
N CYS A 4 -20.10 22.60 -25.57
CA CYS A 4 -19.76 21.22 -25.23
C CYS A 4 -19.26 21.12 -23.78
N CYS A 5 -20.20 21.07 -22.84
CA CYS A 5 -19.94 20.79 -21.43
C CYS A 5 -19.61 19.28 -21.27
N GLY A 6 -18.35 18.91 -21.41
CA GLY A 6 -17.88 17.54 -21.28
C GLY A 6 -16.37 17.46 -21.07
N LEU A 7 -15.92 16.42 -20.37
CA LEU A 7 -14.50 16.24 -20.02
C LEU A 7 -13.80 15.53 -21.19
N ILE A 8 -12.83 16.23 -21.80
CA ILE A 8 -12.25 15.91 -23.12
C ILE A 8 -10.73 15.71 -23.00
N ILE A 9 -10.20 14.68 -23.65
CA ILE A 9 -8.74 14.53 -23.82
C ILE A 9 -8.22 15.65 -24.73
N SER A 10 -7.42 16.58 -24.17
CA SER A 10 -6.94 17.79 -24.87
C SER A 10 -6.16 17.49 -26.16
N CYS A 11 -5.57 16.30 -26.27
CA CYS A 11 -4.77 15.87 -27.41
C CYS A 11 -5.58 15.22 -28.56
N SER A 12 -6.81 14.74 -28.31
CA SER A 12 -7.58 13.96 -29.28
C SER A 12 -9.03 14.42 -29.49
N LYS A 13 -9.54 15.34 -28.67
CA LYS A 13 -10.95 15.78 -28.65
C LYS A 13 -11.99 14.68 -28.35
N VAL A 14 -11.56 13.51 -27.86
CA VAL A 14 -12.46 12.42 -27.49
C VAL A 14 -12.99 12.65 -26.06
N PRO A 15 -14.31 12.53 -25.80
CA PRO A 15 -14.86 12.56 -24.44
C PRO A 15 -14.38 11.36 -23.62
N VAL A 16 -14.07 11.56 -22.34
CA VAL A 16 -13.84 10.43 -21.43
C VAL A 16 -15.18 9.97 -20.83
N PRO A 17 -15.51 8.66 -20.86
CA PRO A 17 -16.76 8.14 -20.30
C PRO A 17 -16.85 8.20 -18.77
N LEU A 18 -15.78 7.84 -18.06
CA LEU A 18 -15.74 7.90 -16.59
C LEU A 18 -15.88 9.37 -16.12
N ARG A 19 -16.73 9.60 -15.12
CA ARG A 19 -17.05 10.93 -14.56
C ARG A 19 -16.54 11.11 -13.13
N GLY A 20 -16.56 10.04 -12.33
CA GLY A 20 -16.05 10.08 -10.98
C GLY A 20 -16.09 8.73 -10.29
N ILE A 21 -15.28 8.62 -9.25
CA ILE A 21 -15.11 7.46 -8.39
C ILE A 21 -15.50 7.89 -6.98
N SER A 22 -16.34 7.11 -6.30
CA SER A 22 -16.73 7.30 -4.90
C SER A 22 -16.30 6.07 -4.11
N VAL A 23 -15.54 6.26 -3.04
CA VAL A 23 -15.00 5.15 -2.24
C VAL A 23 -15.46 5.28 -0.79
N GLU A 24 -16.16 4.26 -0.31
CA GLU A 24 -16.54 4.10 1.08
C GLU A 24 -15.66 3.03 1.73
N VAL A 25 -14.97 3.39 2.82
CA VAL A 25 -14.05 2.51 3.55
C VAL A 25 -14.57 2.28 4.97
N GLN A 26 -14.66 1.02 5.38
CA GLN A 26 -15.04 0.58 6.71
C GLN A 26 -13.86 -0.17 7.35
N VAL A 27 -13.12 0.50 8.21
CA VAL A 27 -11.98 -0.08 8.93
C VAL A 27 -12.43 -0.59 10.29
N LYS A 28 -12.34 -1.91 10.50
CA LYS A 28 -12.63 -2.58 11.78
C LYS A 28 -11.34 -3.19 12.32
N GLY A 29 -10.72 -2.51 13.28
CA GLY A 29 -9.38 -2.84 13.77
C GLY A 29 -8.34 -2.76 12.65
N PHE A 30 -7.92 -3.91 12.15
CA PHE A 30 -6.85 -4.06 11.14
C PHE A 30 -7.34 -4.62 9.79
N VAL A 31 -8.65 -4.56 9.55
CA VAL A 31 -9.27 -5.00 8.30
C VAL A 31 -10.07 -3.84 7.71
N ALA A 32 -9.85 -3.53 6.44
CA ALA A 32 -10.64 -2.56 5.69
C ALA A 32 -11.53 -3.27 4.67
N ASP A 33 -12.84 -3.08 4.80
CA ASP A 33 -13.83 -3.39 3.78
C ASP A 33 -14.09 -2.13 2.96
N VAL A 34 -13.96 -2.22 1.65
CA VAL A 34 -14.00 -1.07 0.72
C VAL A 34 -15.07 -1.31 -0.33
N CYS A 35 -15.87 -0.28 -0.60
CA CYS A 35 -16.83 -0.24 -1.69
C CYS A 35 -16.50 0.94 -2.60
N ALA A 36 -16.20 0.67 -3.87
CA ALA A 36 -15.88 1.69 -4.87
C ALA A 36 -16.96 1.71 -5.97
N THR A 37 -17.59 2.87 -6.16
CA THR A 37 -18.60 3.11 -7.20
C THR A 37 -18.03 4.04 -8.27
N LEU A 38 -18.01 3.57 -9.51
CA LEU A 38 -17.49 4.27 -10.68
C LEU A 38 -18.67 4.68 -11.57
N ARG A 39 -18.79 5.97 -11.88
CA ARG A 39 -19.90 6.53 -12.66
C ARG A 39 -19.47 6.83 -14.09
N TYR A 40 -20.14 6.24 -15.07
CA TYR A 40 -19.88 6.38 -16.50
C TYR A 40 -21.01 7.13 -17.20
N LYS A 41 -20.66 7.96 -18.18
CA LYS A 41 -21.62 8.61 -19.09
C LYS A 41 -21.08 8.68 -20.51
N ASN A 42 -21.77 8.03 -21.44
CA ASN A 42 -21.48 8.14 -22.86
C ASN A 42 -21.96 9.50 -23.39
N MET A 43 -21.04 10.33 -23.88
CA MET A 43 -21.32 11.64 -24.48
C MET A 43 -21.12 11.65 -26.01
N GLU A 44 -20.96 10.48 -26.62
CA GLU A 44 -20.79 10.32 -28.07
C GLU A 44 -22.10 9.87 -28.74
N GLU A 45 -22.19 10.10 -30.05
CA GLU A 45 -23.35 9.70 -30.89
C GLU A 45 -23.40 8.20 -31.20
N LYS A 46 -22.43 7.41 -30.70
CA LYS A 46 -22.30 5.97 -30.94
C LYS A 46 -22.24 5.22 -29.60
N PRO A 47 -22.70 3.96 -29.54
CA PRO A 47 -22.43 3.12 -28.37
C PRO A 47 -20.93 2.99 -28.15
N ILE A 48 -20.52 2.81 -26.89
CA ILE A 48 -19.12 2.69 -26.50
C ILE A 48 -18.87 1.43 -25.68
N GLU A 49 -17.61 1.00 -25.68
CA GLU A 49 -17.07 0.11 -24.67
C GLU A 49 -16.03 0.89 -23.86
N ALA A 50 -16.30 1.18 -22.59
CA ALA A 50 -15.36 1.89 -21.73
C ALA A 50 -14.53 0.90 -20.91
N ILE A 51 -13.20 0.96 -21.03
CA ILE A 51 -12.27 0.07 -20.31
C ILE A 51 -11.46 0.91 -19.32
N PHE A 52 -11.63 0.61 -18.02
CA PHE A 52 -10.83 1.21 -16.95
C PHE A 52 -9.92 0.14 -16.35
N VAL A 53 -8.61 0.38 -16.41
CA VAL A 53 -7.61 -0.46 -15.76
C VAL A 53 -7.10 0.30 -14.54
N PHE A 54 -7.05 -0.34 -13.38
CA PHE A 54 -6.73 0.30 -12.11
C PHE A 54 -5.91 -0.62 -11.20
N PRO A 55 -5.08 -0.05 -10.31
CA PRO A 55 -4.29 -0.82 -9.35
C PRO A 55 -5.15 -1.23 -8.14
N LEU A 56 -4.85 -2.39 -7.58
CA LEU A 56 -5.22 -2.76 -6.20
C LEU A 56 -4.00 -3.41 -5.53
N ASP A 57 -4.00 -3.46 -4.20
CA ASP A 57 -2.98 -4.23 -3.49
C ASP A 57 -3.17 -5.73 -3.77
N GLN A 58 -2.10 -6.46 -4.11
CA GLN A 58 -2.09 -7.90 -4.39
C GLN A 58 -2.79 -8.77 -3.32
N ASP A 59 -2.82 -8.31 -2.07
CA ASP A 59 -3.46 -8.98 -0.94
C ASP A 59 -4.97 -8.70 -0.82
N SER A 60 -5.53 -7.86 -1.72
CA SER A 60 -6.95 -7.51 -1.73
C SER A 60 -7.79 -8.68 -2.24
N ALA A 61 -8.87 -8.97 -1.53
CA ALA A 61 -9.90 -9.91 -1.95
C ALA A 61 -11.08 -9.14 -2.56
N VAL A 62 -11.15 -9.03 -3.89
CA VAL A 62 -12.31 -8.44 -4.60
C VAL A 62 -13.43 -9.47 -4.62
N TYR A 63 -14.58 -9.17 -4.00
CA TYR A 63 -15.61 -10.17 -3.67
C TYR A 63 -17.07 -9.82 -4.04
N SER A 64 -17.31 -8.65 -4.65
CA SER A 64 -18.60 -8.31 -5.25
C SER A 64 -18.40 -7.37 -6.44
N PHE A 65 -19.25 -7.52 -7.45
CA PHE A 65 -19.39 -6.61 -8.57
C PHE A 65 -20.87 -6.47 -8.94
N GLU A 66 -21.33 -5.25 -9.08
CA GLU A 66 -22.71 -4.88 -9.38
C GLU A 66 -22.71 -3.78 -10.44
N ALA A 67 -23.66 -3.81 -11.38
CA ALA A 67 -23.85 -2.77 -12.38
C ALA A 67 -25.26 -2.19 -12.28
N THR A 68 -25.40 -0.87 -12.20
CA THR A 68 -26.68 -0.16 -12.15
C THR A 68 -26.89 0.63 -13.44
N VAL A 69 -27.99 0.34 -14.14
CA VAL A 69 -28.36 0.91 -15.43
C VAL A 69 -29.85 1.23 -15.43
N GLU A 70 -30.25 2.42 -15.89
CA GLU A 70 -31.66 2.87 -15.87
C GLU A 70 -32.36 2.70 -14.49
N GLY A 71 -31.60 2.81 -13.39
CA GLY A 71 -32.10 2.61 -12.02
C GLY A 71 -32.31 1.15 -11.59
N LYS A 72 -31.92 0.17 -12.41
CA LYS A 72 -31.92 -1.26 -12.08
C LYS A 72 -30.51 -1.74 -11.77
N THR A 73 -30.35 -2.47 -10.67
CA THR A 73 -29.07 -3.10 -10.31
C THR A 73 -29.05 -4.55 -10.76
N ILE A 74 -27.99 -4.92 -11.49
CA ILE A 74 -27.66 -6.25 -11.96
C ILE A 74 -26.47 -6.73 -11.13
N VAL A 75 -26.66 -7.79 -10.35
CA VAL A 75 -25.57 -8.45 -9.61
C VAL A 75 -24.78 -9.30 -10.61
N ALA A 76 -23.45 -9.16 -10.63
CA ALA A 76 -22.61 -9.94 -11.53
C ALA A 76 -22.43 -11.38 -11.03
N GLU A 77 -22.41 -12.32 -11.97
CA GLU A 77 -22.07 -13.72 -11.71
C GLU A 77 -20.55 -13.90 -11.80
N LEU A 78 -19.93 -14.51 -10.78
CA LEU A 78 -18.53 -14.93 -10.85
C LEU A 78 -18.46 -16.25 -11.61
N GLN A 79 -17.82 -16.25 -12.77
CA GLN A 79 -17.69 -17.41 -13.64
C GLN A 79 -16.21 -17.76 -13.85
N GLU A 80 -15.92 -18.96 -14.33
CA GLU A 80 -14.61 -19.31 -14.89
C GLU A 80 -14.25 -18.33 -16.01
N ARG A 81 -13.00 -17.85 -16.07
CA ARG A 81 -12.62 -16.67 -16.88
C ARG A 81 -13.02 -16.82 -18.35
N GLU A 82 -12.72 -17.95 -18.98
CA GLU A 82 -13.06 -18.16 -20.40
C GLU A 82 -14.58 -18.15 -20.65
N GLN A 83 -15.36 -18.69 -19.70
CA GLN A 83 -16.82 -18.64 -19.78
C GLN A 83 -17.35 -17.23 -19.51
N ALA A 84 -16.75 -16.45 -18.61
CA ALA A 84 -17.11 -15.05 -18.37
C ALA A 84 -16.88 -14.18 -19.62
N HIS A 85 -15.72 -14.34 -20.27
CA HIS A 85 -15.38 -13.68 -21.55
C HIS A 85 -16.37 -14.05 -22.64
N LYS A 86 -16.66 -15.35 -22.80
CA LYS A 86 -17.66 -15.82 -23.77
C LYS A 86 -19.05 -15.24 -23.49
N THR A 87 -19.50 -15.22 -22.24
CA THR A 87 -20.78 -14.61 -21.83
C THR A 87 -20.82 -13.12 -22.18
N TYR A 88 -19.73 -12.38 -21.94
CA TYR A 88 -19.58 -10.97 -22.30
C TYR A 88 -19.62 -10.76 -23.82
N ASP A 89 -18.76 -11.44 -24.58
CA ASP A 89 -18.68 -11.32 -26.05
C ASP A 89 -20.01 -11.68 -26.74
N GLU A 90 -20.69 -12.74 -26.27
CA GLU A 90 -22.02 -13.12 -26.77
C GLU A 90 -23.04 -12.00 -26.52
N ALA A 91 -23.07 -11.42 -25.32
CA ALA A 91 -23.94 -10.29 -24.99
C ALA A 91 -23.63 -9.04 -25.82
N ILE A 92 -22.34 -8.69 -25.98
CA ILE A 92 -21.92 -7.56 -26.81
C ILE A 92 -22.34 -7.76 -28.27
N SER A 93 -22.16 -8.95 -28.82
CA SER A 93 -22.56 -9.29 -30.20
C SER A 93 -24.08 -9.24 -30.43
N GLN A 94 -24.87 -9.49 -29.38
CA GLN A 94 -26.33 -9.41 -29.39
C GLN A 94 -26.86 -7.98 -29.17
N GLY A 95 -25.98 -7.00 -28.96
CA GLY A 95 -26.37 -5.63 -28.65
C GLY A 95 -26.94 -5.46 -27.24
N GLN A 96 -26.60 -6.35 -26.31
CA GLN A 96 -26.92 -6.21 -24.88
C GLN A 96 -25.82 -5.40 -24.19
N GLU A 97 -26.18 -4.67 -23.13
CA GLU A 97 -25.21 -4.04 -22.25
C GLU A 97 -24.59 -5.12 -21.35
N ALA A 98 -23.26 -5.13 -21.26
CA ALA A 98 -22.53 -6.12 -20.48
C ALA A 98 -21.37 -5.48 -19.72
N PHE A 99 -21.03 -6.09 -18.59
CA PHE A 99 -20.01 -5.60 -17.66
C PHE A 99 -19.10 -6.74 -17.29
N LEU A 100 -17.79 -6.51 -17.32
CA LEU A 100 -16.76 -7.51 -16.99
C LEU A 100 -15.78 -6.90 -15.98
N LEU A 101 -15.44 -7.64 -14.92
CA LEU A 101 -14.39 -7.29 -13.96
C LEU A 101 -13.46 -8.48 -13.73
N GLU A 102 -12.16 -8.26 -13.90
CA GLU A 102 -11.15 -9.31 -13.74
C GLU A 102 -9.79 -8.81 -13.22
N GLU A 103 -9.02 -9.74 -12.63
CA GLU A 103 -7.61 -9.59 -12.28
C GLU A 103 -6.73 -9.86 -13.53
N ASP A 104 -5.62 -9.15 -13.70
CA ASP A 104 -4.68 -9.41 -14.81
C ASP A 104 -4.00 -10.78 -14.67
N LYS A 105 -3.73 -11.45 -15.81
CA LYS A 105 -3.11 -12.78 -15.81
C LYS A 105 -1.64 -12.75 -15.36
N SER A 106 -0.92 -11.65 -15.56
CA SER A 106 0.52 -11.55 -15.27
C SER A 106 0.83 -11.00 -13.87
N SER A 107 -0.05 -10.15 -13.33
CA SER A 107 0.15 -9.42 -12.07
C SER A 107 -1.16 -9.22 -11.31
N GLY A 108 -1.26 -9.76 -10.09
CA GLY A 108 -2.49 -9.71 -9.28
C GLY A 108 -2.71 -8.38 -8.53
N ASP A 109 -1.95 -7.35 -8.88
CA ASP A 109 -2.11 -5.96 -8.42
C ASP A 109 -2.77 -5.06 -9.49
N ILE A 110 -3.22 -5.63 -10.62
CA ILE A 110 -3.87 -4.91 -11.72
C ILE A 110 -5.24 -5.53 -11.99
N PHE A 111 -6.25 -4.68 -12.11
CA PHE A 111 -7.63 -5.06 -12.42
C PHE A 111 -8.15 -4.28 -13.63
N SER A 112 -9.01 -4.92 -14.44
CA SER A 112 -9.70 -4.28 -15.56
C SER A 112 -11.22 -4.38 -15.40
N CYS A 113 -11.91 -3.26 -15.60
CA CYS A 113 -13.35 -3.16 -15.65
C CYS A 113 -13.80 -2.67 -17.03
N SER A 114 -14.59 -3.48 -17.73
CA SER A 114 -15.18 -3.15 -19.02
C SER A 114 -16.67 -2.86 -18.88
N VAL A 115 -17.12 -1.73 -19.43
CA VAL A 115 -18.52 -1.30 -19.53
C VAL A 115 -18.89 -1.27 -21.01
N GLY A 116 -19.46 -2.36 -21.50
CA GLY A 116 -19.69 -2.61 -22.92
C GLY A 116 -21.10 -2.23 -23.39
N ASN A 117 -21.19 -1.83 -24.67
CA ASN A 117 -22.42 -1.41 -25.35
C ASN A 117 -23.18 -0.22 -24.72
N LEU A 118 -22.53 0.61 -23.89
CA LEU A 118 -23.19 1.76 -23.25
C LEU A 118 -23.76 2.75 -24.30
N PRO A 119 -25.09 2.93 -24.41
CA PRO A 119 -25.71 3.70 -25.49
C PRO A 119 -25.43 5.22 -25.44
N PRO A 120 -25.58 5.95 -26.56
CA PRO A 120 -25.45 7.40 -26.62
C PRO A 120 -26.27 8.14 -25.56
N GLY A 121 -25.63 9.03 -24.81
CA GLY A 121 -26.26 9.85 -23.76
C GLY A 121 -26.55 9.13 -22.44
N GLN A 122 -26.41 7.80 -22.39
CA GLN A 122 -26.78 6.99 -21.23
C GLN A 122 -25.70 6.99 -20.14
N GLU A 123 -26.15 6.77 -18.90
CA GLU A 123 -25.32 6.63 -17.71
C GLU A 123 -25.37 5.19 -17.18
N ALA A 124 -24.26 4.73 -16.63
CA ALA A 124 -24.15 3.47 -15.92
C ALA A 124 -23.24 3.66 -14.70
N GLU A 125 -23.59 3.02 -13.60
CA GLU A 125 -22.72 2.93 -12.42
C GLU A 125 -22.24 1.49 -12.27
N VAL A 126 -20.97 1.28 -11.97
CA VAL A 126 -20.48 -0.04 -11.54
C VAL A 126 -19.88 0.08 -10.15
N LYS A 127 -20.17 -0.89 -9.31
CA LYS A 127 -19.81 -0.93 -7.91
C LYS A 127 -19.05 -2.23 -7.65
N LEU A 128 -17.79 -2.11 -7.25
CA LEU A 128 -17.01 -3.24 -6.76
C LEU A 128 -16.82 -3.16 -5.25
N SER A 129 -16.71 -4.31 -4.59
CA SER A 129 -16.30 -4.40 -3.18
C SER A 129 -15.08 -5.28 -3.02
N PHE A 130 -14.14 -4.84 -2.18
CA PHE A 130 -12.95 -5.60 -1.83
C PHE A 130 -12.61 -5.43 -0.35
N VAL A 131 -11.94 -6.44 0.21
CA VAL A 131 -11.43 -6.38 1.58
C VAL A 131 -9.92 -6.58 1.58
N ARG A 132 -9.22 -5.89 2.49
CA ARG A 132 -7.77 -6.05 2.71
C ARG A 132 -7.41 -6.07 4.20
N GLU A 133 -6.29 -6.71 4.50
CA GLU A 133 -5.56 -6.50 5.75
C GLU A 133 -4.83 -5.14 5.72
N LEU A 134 -4.71 -4.53 6.90
CA LEU A 134 -3.95 -3.31 7.12
C LEU A 134 -2.65 -3.64 7.88
N PRO A 135 -1.47 -3.30 7.33
CA PRO A 135 -0.21 -3.43 8.06
C PRO A 135 -0.14 -2.43 9.22
N VAL A 136 0.75 -2.72 10.16
CA VAL A 136 1.13 -1.82 11.26
C VAL A 136 2.57 -1.38 11.00
N GLU A 137 2.78 -0.09 10.87
CA GLU A 137 4.09 0.54 10.70
C GLU A 137 4.93 0.47 11.99
N SER A 138 6.24 0.74 11.93
CA SER A 138 7.14 0.62 13.09
C SER A 138 6.80 1.57 14.25
N ASP A 139 6.13 2.69 13.97
CA ASP A 139 5.64 3.66 14.95
C ASP A 139 4.24 3.31 15.53
N GLY A 140 3.65 2.19 15.11
CA GLY A 140 2.34 1.71 15.53
C GLY A 140 1.16 2.23 14.70
N ALA A 141 1.40 2.97 13.61
CA ALA A 141 0.33 3.40 12.71
C ALA A 141 -0.30 2.22 11.96
N VAL A 142 -1.63 2.11 11.98
CA VAL A 142 -2.39 1.19 11.13
C VAL A 142 -2.64 1.88 9.79
N ARG A 143 -2.01 1.36 8.73
CA ARG A 143 -1.96 2.01 7.42
C ARG A 143 -3.01 1.48 6.46
N PHE A 144 -3.88 2.37 5.98
CA PHE A 144 -4.72 2.14 4.81
C PHE A 144 -4.16 2.90 3.61
N VAL A 145 -4.05 2.22 2.48
CA VAL A 145 -3.72 2.82 1.18
C VAL A 145 -4.79 2.42 0.17
N LEU A 146 -5.36 3.42 -0.50
CA LEU A 146 -6.11 3.26 -1.74
C LEU A 146 -5.15 3.61 -2.91
N PRO A 147 -4.72 2.61 -3.71
CA PRO A 147 -3.92 2.85 -4.89
C PRO A 147 -4.70 3.68 -5.94
N THR A 148 -4.06 4.73 -6.45
CA THR A 148 -4.56 5.57 -7.55
C THR A 148 -3.54 5.70 -8.68
N VAL A 149 -2.26 5.47 -8.40
CA VAL A 149 -1.15 5.50 -9.35
C VAL A 149 -0.84 4.08 -9.84
N LEU A 150 -0.81 3.88 -11.15
CA LEU A 150 -0.45 2.61 -11.78
C LEU A 150 0.56 2.86 -12.89
N ASN A 151 1.83 2.58 -12.66
CA ASN A 151 2.88 2.79 -13.65
C ASN A 151 2.79 1.75 -14.79
N PRO A 152 3.28 2.05 -16.00
CA PRO A 152 3.43 1.03 -17.05
C PRO A 152 4.28 -0.14 -16.55
N ARG A 153 3.99 -1.38 -16.93
CA ARG A 153 4.86 -2.53 -16.62
C ARG A 153 5.75 -2.84 -17.83
N TYR A 154 7.07 -2.85 -17.65
CA TYR A 154 8.02 -3.25 -18.69
C TYR A 154 7.69 -4.66 -19.18
N THR A 155 7.51 -4.82 -20.49
CA THR A 155 7.37 -6.15 -21.09
C THR A 155 8.72 -6.56 -21.65
N PRO A 156 9.38 -7.60 -21.11
CA PRO A 156 10.62 -8.13 -21.67
C PRO A 156 10.39 -8.69 -23.07
N LYS A 157 11.48 -8.93 -23.80
CA LYS A 157 11.38 -9.54 -25.14
C LYS A 157 10.76 -10.94 -25.05
N ASP A 158 9.98 -11.28 -26.06
CA ASP A 158 9.26 -12.56 -26.20
C ASP A 158 8.13 -12.81 -25.16
N HIS A 159 7.65 -11.77 -24.47
CA HIS A 159 6.46 -11.83 -23.60
C HIS A 159 5.29 -10.98 -24.14
N ASP A 160 4.06 -11.30 -23.70
CA ASP A 160 2.86 -10.54 -24.04
C ASP A 160 2.88 -9.13 -23.43
N VAL A 161 2.45 -8.13 -24.22
CA VAL A 161 2.44 -6.72 -23.82
C VAL A 161 1.47 -6.50 -22.66
N SER A 162 1.97 -5.98 -21.53
CA SER A 162 1.14 -5.65 -20.38
C SER A 162 -0.02 -4.71 -20.76
N VAL A 163 -1.22 -5.00 -20.26
CA VAL A 163 -2.42 -4.15 -20.39
C VAL A 163 -2.16 -2.69 -19.99
N THR A 164 -1.21 -2.45 -19.09
CA THR A 164 -0.81 -1.13 -18.59
C THR A 164 -0.10 -0.24 -19.61
N ALA A 165 0.55 -0.83 -20.62
CA ALA A 165 1.31 -0.12 -21.64
C ALA A 165 0.39 0.52 -22.71
N ALA A 166 -0.83 0.01 -22.87
CA ALA A 166 -1.83 0.52 -23.81
C ALA A 166 -2.69 1.66 -23.23
N ILE A 167 -2.55 1.97 -21.93
CA ILE A 167 -3.37 2.98 -21.24
C ILE A 167 -2.94 4.39 -21.65
N PRO A 168 -3.86 5.26 -22.12
CA PRO A 168 -3.55 6.66 -22.38
C PRO A 168 -3.14 7.39 -21.09
N ARG A 169 -2.05 8.18 -21.15
CA ARG A 169 -1.53 8.93 -19.99
C ARG A 169 -1.82 10.42 -20.09
N LEU A 170 -2.19 11.04 -18.98
CA LEU A 170 -2.44 12.47 -18.86
C LEU A 170 -1.73 13.07 -17.63
N PRO A 171 -1.32 14.35 -17.71
CA PRO A 171 -0.98 15.15 -16.53
C PRO A 171 -2.13 15.19 -15.50
N ALA A 172 -1.78 15.24 -14.22
CA ALA A 172 -2.71 15.22 -13.09
C ALA A 172 -3.81 16.30 -13.17
N ASP A 173 -3.44 17.52 -13.58
CA ASP A 173 -4.36 18.65 -13.78
C ASP A 173 -5.36 18.46 -14.93
N LYS A 174 -5.17 17.42 -15.74
CA LYS A 174 -6.00 17.08 -16.90
C LYS A 174 -6.78 15.77 -16.73
N ILE A 175 -6.73 15.16 -15.55
CA ILE A 175 -7.51 13.94 -15.28
C ILE A 175 -9.02 14.27 -15.33
N PRO A 176 -9.78 13.64 -16.25
CA PRO A 176 -11.12 14.08 -16.62
C PRO A 176 -12.23 13.44 -15.78
N TYR A 177 -11.96 13.15 -14.50
CA TYR A 177 -12.90 12.58 -13.53
C TYR A 177 -12.44 12.89 -12.10
N SER A 178 -13.35 12.79 -11.11
CA SER A 178 -13.06 13.08 -9.70
C SER A 178 -12.90 11.83 -8.83
N LEU A 179 -12.24 11.96 -7.68
CA LEU A 179 -12.27 11.01 -6.57
C LEU A 179 -12.96 11.65 -5.36
N ALA A 180 -13.88 10.92 -4.75
CA ALA A 180 -14.36 11.16 -3.39
C ALA A 180 -14.05 9.91 -2.54
N LEU A 181 -13.60 10.11 -1.31
CA LEU A 181 -13.34 9.04 -0.36
C LEU A 181 -13.88 9.42 1.01
N ASN A 182 -14.64 8.50 1.62
CA ASN A 182 -15.06 8.55 3.01
C ASN A 182 -14.56 7.27 3.70
N ALA A 183 -14.03 7.42 4.90
CA ALA A 183 -13.53 6.33 5.71
C ALA A 183 -14.09 6.40 7.14
N HIS A 184 -14.59 5.27 7.63
CA HIS A 184 -15.06 5.09 8.99
C HIS A 184 -14.14 4.09 9.69
N PHE A 185 -13.41 4.58 10.69
CA PHE A 185 -12.56 3.78 11.56
C PHE A 185 -13.34 3.37 12.81
N GLN A 186 -13.22 2.09 13.17
CA GLN A 186 -13.77 1.48 14.37
C GLN A 186 -12.68 0.61 15.00
N SER A 187 -12.38 0.83 16.27
CA SER A 187 -11.35 0.11 17.01
C SER A 187 -11.84 -0.26 18.41
N VAL A 188 -11.32 -1.36 18.96
CA VAL A 188 -11.51 -1.72 20.38
C VAL A 188 -10.56 -0.95 21.31
N TYR A 189 -9.64 -0.18 20.73
CA TYR A 189 -8.69 0.69 21.40
C TYR A 189 -8.91 2.13 20.94
N GLY A 190 -8.80 3.11 21.83
CA GLY A 190 -8.93 4.52 21.46
C GLY A 190 -8.00 4.92 20.29
N ILE A 191 -8.55 5.68 19.36
CA ILE A 191 -7.86 6.28 18.22
C ILE A 191 -7.24 7.60 18.71
N SER A 192 -5.92 7.69 18.77
CA SER A 192 -5.22 8.87 19.29
C SER A 192 -5.14 9.99 18.25
N LYS A 193 -4.82 9.65 17.01
CA LYS A 193 -4.80 10.53 15.82
C LYS A 193 -5.02 9.73 14.53
N ILE A 194 -5.43 10.44 13.48
CA ILE A 194 -5.39 9.94 12.09
C ILE A 194 -4.66 10.98 11.24
N GLU A 195 -3.73 10.55 10.42
CA GLU A 195 -2.94 11.37 9.50
C GLU A 195 -3.14 10.92 8.04
N SER A 196 -2.77 11.76 7.08
CA SER A 196 -2.87 11.45 5.64
C SER A 196 -1.82 12.21 4.84
N ASN A 197 -1.36 11.60 3.74
CA ASN A 197 -0.52 12.26 2.73
C ASN A 197 -1.31 13.27 1.86
N CYS A 198 -2.64 13.25 1.94
CA CYS A 198 -3.62 14.08 1.25
C CYS A 198 -4.33 15.06 2.19
N GLN A 199 -4.96 16.09 1.63
CA GLN A 199 -5.79 17.02 2.40
C GLN A 199 -7.13 16.38 2.78
N LEU A 200 -7.47 16.42 4.07
CA LEU A 200 -8.71 15.88 4.62
C LEU A 200 -9.67 17.00 5.03
N GLU A 201 -10.96 16.67 5.09
CA GLU A 201 -11.94 17.42 5.88
C GLU A 201 -11.70 17.20 7.39
N PRO A 202 -12.21 18.06 8.29
CA PRO A 202 -12.04 17.89 9.73
C PRO A 202 -12.51 16.52 10.23
N ILE A 203 -11.61 15.80 10.90
CA ILE A 203 -11.86 14.44 11.42
C ILE A 203 -12.96 14.50 12.50
N GLN A 204 -13.99 13.65 12.37
CA GLN A 204 -15.14 13.60 13.27
C GLN A 204 -15.10 12.33 14.11
N TYR A 205 -14.80 12.45 15.41
CA TYR A 205 -14.95 11.34 16.35
C TYR A 205 -16.42 11.17 16.71
N THR A 206 -16.96 9.95 16.64
CA THR A 206 -18.40 9.68 16.83
C THR A 206 -18.77 9.26 18.25
N ASP A 207 -17.78 9.13 19.13
CA ASP A 207 -17.92 8.76 20.53
C ASP A 207 -16.91 9.52 21.41
N GLY A 208 -17.19 9.60 22.71
CA GLY A 208 -16.32 10.31 23.67
C GLY A 208 -14.98 9.61 23.93
N ASP A 209 -14.98 8.28 23.83
CA ASP A 209 -13.82 7.42 24.08
C ASP A 209 -12.86 7.32 22.86
N LYS A 210 -13.24 7.96 21.73
CA LYS A 210 -12.53 7.91 20.44
C LYS A 210 -12.29 6.50 19.91
N LEU A 211 -13.21 5.57 20.17
CA LEU A 211 -13.21 4.24 19.59
C LEU A 211 -13.60 4.27 18.10
N SER A 212 -14.27 5.34 17.65
CA SER A 212 -14.66 5.49 16.27
C SER A 212 -14.53 6.91 15.71
N ALA A 213 -14.07 7.00 14.46
CA ALA A 213 -13.81 8.25 13.75
C ALA A 213 -14.23 8.18 12.28
N LYS A 214 -14.73 9.28 11.73
CA LYS A 214 -15.02 9.48 10.32
C LYS A 214 -14.03 10.48 9.71
N VAL A 215 -13.58 10.16 8.50
CA VAL A 215 -12.56 10.89 7.75
C VAL A 215 -13.02 10.99 6.30
N SER A 216 -12.94 12.19 5.71
CA SER A 216 -13.30 12.42 4.31
C SER A 216 -12.18 13.14 3.58
N LEU A 217 -11.91 12.74 2.34
CA LEU A 217 -10.94 13.37 1.46
C LEU A 217 -11.48 14.73 0.98
N ALA A 218 -10.68 15.79 1.09
CA ALA A 218 -11.08 17.11 0.62
C ALA A 218 -11.28 17.13 -0.92
N GLN A 219 -12.16 17.99 -1.40
CA GLN A 219 -12.47 18.10 -2.83
C GLN A 219 -11.23 18.50 -3.66
N GLY A 220 -11.11 17.94 -4.87
CA GLY A 220 -10.07 18.31 -5.84
C GLY A 220 -8.79 17.47 -5.79
N HIS A 221 -8.84 16.24 -5.27
CA HIS A 221 -7.76 15.27 -5.39
C HIS A 221 -7.33 15.05 -6.86
N LYS A 222 -6.02 14.90 -7.09
CA LYS A 222 -5.39 15.02 -8.43
C LYS A 222 -4.91 13.71 -9.06
N PHE A 223 -5.14 12.55 -8.43
CA PHE A 223 -4.68 11.23 -8.89
C PHE A 223 -3.16 11.15 -9.10
N ASP A 224 -2.42 11.96 -8.34
CA ASP A 224 -1.00 12.23 -8.52
C ASP A 224 -0.12 11.61 -7.42
N LYS A 225 -0.77 10.87 -6.51
CA LYS A 225 -0.25 9.99 -5.46
C LYS A 225 -1.37 9.09 -4.95
N ASP A 226 -1.02 7.95 -4.37
CA ASP A 226 -1.98 7.07 -3.69
C ASP A 226 -2.60 7.78 -2.48
N VAL A 227 -3.85 7.45 -2.12
CA VAL A 227 -4.50 8.06 -0.93
C VAL A 227 -4.18 7.21 0.29
N GLU A 228 -3.43 7.78 1.23
CA GLU A 228 -3.01 7.13 2.46
C GLU A 228 -3.74 7.68 3.68
N LEU A 229 -4.10 6.80 4.61
CA LEU A 229 -4.59 7.12 5.94
C LEU A 229 -3.81 6.31 6.99
N LEU A 230 -3.19 7.00 7.96
CA LEU A 230 -2.44 6.42 9.07
C LEU A 230 -3.22 6.60 10.36
N ALA A 231 -3.82 5.53 10.90
CA ALA A 231 -4.61 5.56 12.12
C ALA A 231 -3.83 5.00 13.31
N TYR A 232 -3.64 5.80 14.36
CA TYR A 232 -2.85 5.42 15.52
C TYR A 232 -3.75 4.93 16.65
N TYR A 233 -3.63 3.65 17.03
CA TYR A 233 -4.40 3.05 18.11
C TYR A 233 -3.57 2.94 19.38
N LEU A 234 -4.17 3.23 20.55
CA LEU A 234 -3.47 3.21 21.84
C LEU A 234 -2.83 1.86 22.23
N GLN A 235 -3.23 0.74 21.60
CA GLN A 235 -2.69 -0.60 21.85
C GLN A 235 -2.54 -1.43 20.55
N ALA A 236 -2.02 -0.81 19.48
CA ALA A 236 -1.90 -1.46 18.15
C ALA A 236 -1.12 -2.80 18.16
N ASN A 237 -0.17 -2.98 19.08
CA ASN A 237 0.74 -4.12 19.13
C ASN A 237 0.25 -5.29 20.03
N THR A 238 -1.03 -5.31 20.41
CA THR A 238 -1.58 -6.35 21.29
C THR A 238 -2.11 -7.55 20.48
N PRO A 239 -1.66 -8.80 20.77
CA PRO A 239 -2.19 -10.01 20.15
C PRO A 239 -3.71 -10.14 20.33
N SER A 240 -4.41 -10.59 19.29
CA SER A 240 -5.87 -10.66 19.28
C SER A 240 -6.39 -11.78 18.37
N ALA A 241 -7.60 -12.27 18.63
CA ALA A 241 -8.31 -13.18 17.74
C ALA A 241 -9.74 -12.66 17.50
N MET A 242 -10.22 -12.81 16.28
CA MET A 242 -11.58 -12.43 15.86
C MET A 242 -12.24 -13.64 15.21
N VAL A 243 -13.51 -13.90 15.54
CA VAL A 243 -14.26 -15.07 15.04
C VAL A 243 -15.48 -14.59 14.29
N GLU A 244 -15.51 -14.83 12.99
CA GLU A 244 -16.64 -14.56 12.11
C GLU A 244 -17.50 -15.83 12.00
N ALA A 245 -18.82 -15.68 12.10
CA ALA A 245 -19.73 -16.78 11.92
C ALA A 245 -19.88 -17.14 10.43
N GLY A 246 -20.01 -18.44 10.13
CA GLY A 246 -20.32 -18.90 8.78
C GLY A 246 -21.72 -18.47 8.32
N LEU A 247 -21.91 -18.37 7.01
CA LEU A 247 -23.17 -17.97 6.38
C LEU A 247 -24.18 -19.14 6.39
N PRO A 248 -25.44 -18.93 6.82
CA PRO A 248 -26.44 -20.01 6.89
C PRO A 248 -26.74 -20.70 5.56
N ASP A 249 -26.72 -19.95 4.45
CA ASP A 249 -27.07 -20.44 3.10
C ASP A 249 -25.85 -20.88 2.28
N ALA A 250 -24.66 -20.94 2.88
CA ALA A 250 -23.45 -21.40 2.18
C ALA A 250 -23.44 -22.92 1.95
N VAL A 251 -22.75 -23.33 0.88
CA VAL A 251 -22.55 -24.75 0.55
C VAL A 251 -21.85 -25.47 1.70
N GLU A 252 -22.44 -26.58 2.18
CA GLU A 252 -21.90 -27.37 3.28
C GLU A 252 -20.43 -27.78 3.03
N GLY A 253 -19.57 -27.60 4.03
CA GLY A 253 -18.14 -27.90 3.93
C GLY A 253 -17.28 -26.86 3.20
N SER A 254 -17.88 -25.88 2.51
CA SER A 254 -17.16 -24.74 1.91
C SER A 254 -16.44 -23.90 2.97
N ILE A 255 -15.57 -22.99 2.53
CA ILE A 255 -14.96 -22.01 3.43
C ILE A 255 -16.00 -21.11 4.11
N MET A 256 -17.11 -20.82 3.43
CA MET A 256 -18.13 -19.85 3.86
C MET A 256 -19.14 -20.39 4.88
N ALA A 257 -19.24 -21.72 5.06
CA ALA A 257 -20.29 -22.35 5.87
C ALA A 257 -19.93 -22.51 7.35
N ASP A 258 -18.68 -22.82 7.67
CA ASP A 258 -18.20 -22.95 9.05
C ASP A 258 -17.45 -21.69 9.51
N PRO A 259 -17.50 -21.32 10.81
CA PRO A 259 -16.85 -20.12 11.32
C PRO A 259 -15.35 -20.03 11.00
N VAL A 260 -14.89 -18.82 10.66
CA VAL A 260 -13.47 -18.52 10.44
C VAL A 260 -12.92 -17.69 11.60
N VAL A 261 -11.75 -18.09 12.10
CA VAL A 261 -10.96 -17.31 13.06
C VAL A 261 -9.77 -16.65 12.37
N MET A 262 -9.67 -15.34 12.53
CA MET A 262 -8.48 -14.54 12.22
C MET A 262 -7.66 -14.36 13.48
N LEU A 263 -6.44 -14.88 13.49
CA LEU A 263 -5.48 -14.73 14.58
C LEU A 263 -4.44 -13.66 14.22
N ASN A 264 -4.26 -12.69 15.11
CA ASN A 264 -3.23 -11.67 15.05
C ASN A 264 -2.20 -11.94 16.15
N PHE A 265 -1.07 -12.57 15.80
CA PHE A 265 0.08 -12.66 16.71
C PHE A 265 0.94 -11.40 16.59
N TYR A 266 1.53 -10.99 17.71
CA TYR A 266 2.63 -10.04 17.75
C TYR A 266 3.78 -10.74 18.48
N PRO A 267 4.62 -11.51 17.76
CA PRO A 267 5.56 -12.44 18.38
C PRO A 267 6.65 -11.72 19.17
N ASN A 268 6.86 -12.16 20.41
CA ASN A 268 7.94 -11.69 21.26
C ASN A 268 9.07 -12.73 21.28
N ILE A 269 10.11 -12.48 20.49
CA ILE A 269 11.35 -13.24 20.45
C ILE A 269 12.25 -12.72 21.59
N PRO A 270 12.82 -13.59 22.44
CA PRO A 270 13.74 -13.17 23.50
C PRO A 270 14.92 -12.35 22.96
N GLU A 271 15.20 -11.19 23.56
CA GLU A 271 16.37 -10.39 23.22
C GLU A 271 17.66 -11.15 23.54
N THR A 272 18.49 -11.41 22.52
CA THR A 272 19.77 -12.08 22.70
C THR A 272 20.92 -11.10 22.62
N LYS A 273 21.85 -11.16 23.58
CA LYS A 273 23.06 -10.32 23.61
C LYS A 273 24.00 -10.51 22.42
N GLU A 274 23.91 -11.65 21.74
CA GLU A 274 24.69 -11.95 20.53
C GLU A 274 23.89 -11.57 19.27
N LYS A 275 24.18 -10.39 18.70
CA LYS A 275 23.72 -10.02 17.36
C LYS A 275 24.44 -10.88 16.30
N ALA A 276 23.79 -11.17 15.18
CA ALA A 276 24.41 -11.92 14.10
C ALA A 276 25.40 -11.01 13.34
N ASN A 277 26.68 -11.05 13.74
CA ASN A 277 27.74 -10.24 13.15
C ASN A 277 28.27 -10.82 11.82
N SER A 278 27.59 -11.80 11.22
CA SER A 278 28.00 -12.48 10.00
C SER A 278 26.83 -12.66 9.02
N GLY A 279 27.06 -12.31 7.75
CA GLY A 279 26.09 -12.43 6.67
C GLY A 279 26.74 -12.12 5.32
N GLU A 280 26.07 -12.50 4.23
CA GLU A 280 26.44 -12.11 2.88
C GLU A 280 25.31 -11.23 2.29
N PHE A 281 25.54 -9.92 2.23
CA PHE A 281 24.55 -8.91 1.85
C PHE A 281 24.68 -8.57 0.36
N ILE A 282 23.71 -8.99 -0.45
CA ILE A 282 23.69 -8.72 -1.89
C ILE A 282 22.58 -7.71 -2.17
N PHE A 283 22.95 -6.54 -2.68
CA PHE A 283 22.02 -5.48 -3.06
C PHE A 283 21.82 -5.52 -4.59
N LEU A 284 20.58 -5.64 -5.05
CA LEU A 284 20.19 -5.68 -6.46
C LEU A 284 19.41 -4.40 -6.79
N MET A 285 20.10 -3.45 -7.40
CA MET A 285 19.68 -2.07 -7.60
C MET A 285 19.16 -1.86 -9.02
N ASP A 286 17.90 -1.46 -9.15
CA ASP A 286 17.30 -1.04 -10.43
C ASP A 286 17.87 0.31 -10.89
N ARG A 287 18.26 0.37 -12.17
CA ARG A 287 18.73 1.56 -12.88
C ARG A 287 18.07 1.68 -14.26
N SER A 288 16.91 1.06 -14.44
CA SER A 288 16.03 1.23 -15.60
C SER A 288 15.58 2.69 -15.77
N GLY A 289 15.04 3.03 -16.94
CA GLY A 289 14.65 4.40 -17.28
C GLY A 289 13.50 4.95 -16.42
N SER A 290 12.64 4.11 -15.86
CA SER A 290 11.56 4.52 -14.95
C SER A 290 12.08 5.05 -13.62
N MET A 291 13.27 4.60 -13.19
CA MET A 291 13.97 5.14 -12.02
C MET A 291 14.43 6.61 -12.20
N MET A 292 14.34 7.19 -13.41
CA MET A 292 14.51 8.63 -13.65
C MET A 292 13.32 9.47 -13.14
N GLU A 293 12.14 8.88 -12.99
CA GLU A 293 10.92 9.58 -12.56
C GLU A 293 11.05 10.10 -11.12
N ASN A 294 10.23 11.09 -10.76
CA ASN A 294 10.16 11.60 -9.39
C ASN A 294 9.45 10.60 -8.46
N MET A 295 9.78 10.64 -7.17
CA MET A 295 9.14 9.85 -6.12
C MET A 295 7.64 10.15 -5.96
N SER A 296 7.23 11.37 -6.29
CA SER A 296 5.85 11.85 -6.30
C SER A 296 5.70 13.02 -7.28
N SER A 297 4.46 13.49 -7.46
CA SER A 297 4.12 14.67 -8.27
C SER A 297 4.63 16.03 -7.74
N GLU A 298 5.23 16.06 -6.54
CA GLU A 298 5.42 17.31 -5.81
C GLU A 298 6.62 18.13 -6.29
N GLN A 299 6.55 19.44 -6.07
CA GLN A 299 7.56 20.36 -6.58
C GLN A 299 8.89 20.16 -5.84
N ASN A 300 9.93 19.81 -6.59
CA ASN A 300 11.25 19.39 -6.09
C ASN A 300 11.29 18.03 -5.38
N ALA A 301 10.31 17.14 -5.62
CA ALA A 301 10.43 15.74 -5.20
C ALA A 301 11.72 15.10 -5.77
N PRO A 302 12.46 14.28 -5.01
CA PRO A 302 13.65 13.59 -5.50
C PRO A 302 13.27 12.55 -6.57
N ARG A 303 14.26 12.13 -7.38
CA ARG A 303 14.07 11.03 -8.34
C ARG A 303 14.10 9.69 -7.62
N ARG A 304 13.38 8.69 -8.16
CA ARG A 304 13.37 7.31 -7.63
C ARG A 304 14.78 6.75 -7.45
N ILE A 305 15.66 6.97 -8.42
CA ILE A 305 17.08 6.57 -8.33
C ILE A 305 17.82 7.22 -7.16
N ASP A 306 17.54 8.49 -6.84
CA ASP A 306 18.24 9.21 -5.77
C ASP A 306 17.77 8.72 -4.39
N SER A 307 16.47 8.53 -4.17
CA SER A 307 15.95 7.92 -2.94
C SER A 307 16.41 6.47 -2.77
N ALA A 308 16.50 5.68 -3.84
CA ALA A 308 17.05 4.32 -3.78
C ALA A 308 18.56 4.31 -3.44
N LYS A 309 19.34 5.30 -3.91
CA LYS A 309 20.75 5.49 -3.51
C LYS A 309 20.88 5.81 -2.03
N GLU A 310 20.05 6.71 -1.51
CA GLU A 310 20.00 7.05 -0.08
C GLU A 310 19.64 5.82 0.77
N THR A 311 18.62 5.07 0.36
CA THR A 311 18.21 3.78 0.95
C THR A 311 19.38 2.79 1.02
N LEU A 312 20.14 2.63 -0.07
CA LEU A 312 21.30 1.75 -0.14
C LEU A 312 22.48 2.25 0.72
N ILE A 313 22.75 3.56 0.75
CA ILE A 313 23.79 4.15 1.59
C ILE A 313 23.49 3.93 3.07
N LEU A 314 22.23 4.13 3.50
CA LEU A 314 21.78 3.87 4.86
C LEU A 314 22.06 2.41 5.26
N LEU A 315 21.70 1.44 4.41
CA LEU A 315 22.00 0.03 4.64
C LEU A 315 23.51 -0.24 4.72
N LEU A 316 24.30 0.26 3.77
CA LEU A 316 25.76 0.07 3.74
C LEU A 316 26.46 0.64 4.97
N LYS A 317 25.97 1.75 5.54
CA LYS A 317 26.52 2.34 6.78
C LYS A 317 26.12 1.53 8.01
N SER A 318 24.91 0.99 8.03
CA SER A 318 24.39 0.17 9.13
C SER A 318 24.81 -1.32 9.11
N LEU A 319 25.53 -1.80 8.08
CA LEU A 319 26.03 -3.18 8.04
C LEU A 319 26.98 -3.50 9.21
N PRO A 320 26.92 -4.72 9.79
CA PRO A 320 27.81 -5.14 10.87
C PRO A 320 29.24 -5.43 10.39
N LEU A 321 30.22 -5.21 11.26
CA LEU A 321 31.60 -5.65 11.01
C LEU A 321 31.67 -7.18 10.90
N GLY A 322 32.52 -7.67 10.00
CA GLY A 322 32.71 -9.11 9.76
C GLY A 322 31.83 -9.70 8.67
N CYS A 323 30.86 -8.96 8.13
CA CYS A 323 30.05 -9.43 7.01
C CYS A 323 30.78 -9.33 5.64
N TYR A 324 30.15 -9.92 4.63
CA TYR A 324 30.53 -9.77 3.22
C TYR A 324 29.38 -9.11 2.46
N PHE A 325 29.69 -8.38 1.38
CA PHE A 325 28.66 -7.74 0.57
C PHE A 325 29.02 -7.62 -0.91
N ASN A 326 28.00 -7.44 -1.75
CA ASN A 326 28.15 -7.02 -3.15
C ASN A 326 26.93 -6.20 -3.60
N ILE A 327 27.12 -5.38 -4.63
CA ILE A 327 26.07 -4.56 -5.22
C ILE A 327 26.01 -4.89 -6.70
N PHE A 328 24.86 -5.36 -7.15
CA PHE A 328 24.49 -5.57 -8.54
C PHE A 328 23.62 -4.41 -9.00
N SER A 329 23.86 -3.92 -10.21
CA SER A 329 22.99 -2.98 -10.91
C SER A 329 22.34 -3.67 -12.08
N PHE A 330 21.06 -3.39 -12.36
CA PHE A 330 20.36 -3.95 -13.51
C PHE A 330 19.53 -2.92 -14.28
N GLY A 331 19.35 -3.22 -15.55
CA GLY A 331 18.44 -2.56 -16.47
C GLY A 331 18.24 -3.46 -17.69
N SER A 332 18.59 -3.01 -18.89
CA SER A 332 18.65 -3.85 -20.11
C SER A 332 19.78 -4.90 -20.05
N GLU A 333 20.83 -4.58 -19.30
CA GLU A 333 21.98 -5.42 -18.98
C GLU A 333 22.16 -5.39 -17.46
N PHE A 334 23.09 -6.17 -16.90
CA PHE A 334 23.42 -6.10 -15.49
C PHE A 334 24.93 -6.07 -15.27
N SER A 335 25.36 -5.50 -14.14
CA SER A 335 26.75 -5.43 -13.69
C SER A 335 26.84 -5.62 -12.18
N SER A 336 28.04 -5.82 -11.65
CA SER A 336 28.31 -5.82 -10.21
C SER A 336 29.54 -4.99 -9.89
N ILE A 337 29.56 -4.35 -8.71
CA ILE A 337 30.69 -3.54 -8.25
C ILE A 337 31.91 -4.43 -7.97
N PHE A 338 31.69 -5.59 -7.33
CA PHE A 338 32.73 -6.59 -7.11
C PHE A 338 32.46 -7.86 -7.94
N SER A 339 33.51 -8.58 -8.33
CA SER A 339 33.41 -9.85 -9.06
C SER A 339 32.79 -10.97 -8.22
N GLU A 340 33.05 -10.94 -6.91
CA GLU A 340 32.49 -11.80 -5.86
C GLU A 340 32.24 -10.95 -4.61
N SER A 341 31.48 -11.45 -3.64
CA SER A 341 31.18 -10.72 -2.40
C SER A 341 32.44 -10.48 -1.56
N THR A 342 32.73 -9.19 -1.31
CA THR A 342 33.94 -8.69 -0.64
C THR A 342 33.68 -8.46 0.85
N ALA A 343 34.71 -8.61 1.69
CA ALA A 343 34.60 -8.36 3.13
C ALA A 343 34.28 -6.89 3.42
N TYR A 344 33.38 -6.62 4.35
CA TYR A 344 33.00 -5.27 4.73
C TYR A 344 34.11 -4.61 5.56
N THR A 345 34.87 -3.74 4.89
CA THR A 345 35.97 -2.93 5.43
C THR A 345 35.77 -1.45 5.11
N GLN A 346 36.53 -0.55 5.74
CA GLN A 346 36.48 0.89 5.42
C GLN A 346 36.78 1.17 3.94
N GLU A 347 37.77 0.47 3.35
CA GLU A 347 38.17 0.65 1.95
C GLU A 347 37.04 0.23 0.99
N SER A 348 36.54 -1.00 1.13
CA SER A 348 35.45 -1.52 0.30
C SER A 348 34.14 -0.75 0.48
N MET A 349 33.85 -0.28 1.71
CA MET A 349 32.65 0.52 1.99
C MET A 349 32.76 1.91 1.34
N ALA A 350 33.92 2.56 1.43
CA ALA A 350 34.15 3.86 0.79
C ALA A 350 34.11 3.75 -0.74
N GLU A 351 34.67 2.68 -1.33
CA GLU A 351 34.56 2.38 -2.75
C GLU A 351 33.09 2.17 -3.19
N ALA A 352 32.34 1.34 -2.45
CA ALA A 352 30.94 1.10 -2.73
C ALA A 352 30.08 2.37 -2.64
N VAL A 353 30.21 3.16 -1.56
CA VAL A 353 29.48 4.43 -1.39
C VAL A 353 29.83 5.44 -2.48
N LYS A 354 31.12 5.53 -2.88
CA LYS A 354 31.55 6.37 -4.01
C LYS A 354 30.86 5.97 -5.32
N LEU A 355 30.74 4.67 -5.60
CA LEU A 355 30.10 4.16 -6.81
C LEU A 355 28.58 4.30 -6.77
N VAL A 356 27.93 4.07 -5.61
CA VAL A 356 26.49 4.30 -5.41
C VAL A 356 26.13 5.77 -5.63
N ASN A 357 26.92 6.71 -5.11
CA ASN A 357 26.72 8.14 -5.37
C ASN A 357 26.79 8.50 -6.86
N GLN A 358 27.54 7.74 -7.67
CA GLN A 358 27.68 7.91 -9.12
C GLN A 358 26.61 7.18 -9.94
N MET A 359 25.72 6.40 -9.31
CA MET A 359 24.62 5.75 -10.02
C MET A 359 23.60 6.76 -10.53
N ASP A 360 23.09 6.50 -11.72
CA ASP A 360 21.96 7.18 -12.34
C ASP A 360 21.06 6.17 -13.06
N ALA A 361 19.86 6.57 -13.47
CA ALA A 361 18.88 5.71 -14.14
C ALA A 361 19.13 5.62 -15.66
N ASP A 362 20.26 5.01 -16.02
CA ASP A 362 20.86 5.02 -17.36
C ASP A 362 20.96 3.63 -18.04
N MET A 363 20.42 2.57 -17.41
CA MET A 363 20.57 1.18 -17.88
C MET A 363 19.43 0.68 -18.80
N GLY A 364 18.36 1.46 -19.01
CA GLY A 364 17.34 1.19 -20.03
C GLY A 364 16.12 0.39 -19.54
N GLY A 365 15.91 -0.84 -20.05
CA GLY A 365 14.80 -1.73 -19.65
C GLY A 365 14.98 -2.33 -18.24
N THR A 366 14.21 -3.38 -17.90
CA THR A 366 14.09 -3.87 -16.51
C THR A 366 14.28 -5.40 -16.41
N GLU A 367 15.40 -5.91 -16.92
CA GLU A 367 15.72 -7.36 -17.05
C GLU A 367 16.26 -7.98 -15.74
N ILE A 368 15.42 -8.02 -14.70
CA ILE A 368 15.79 -8.49 -13.34
C ILE A 368 16.11 -9.99 -13.24
N LEU A 369 15.65 -10.82 -14.20
CA LEU A 369 15.75 -12.29 -14.09
C LEU A 369 17.19 -12.83 -14.24
N GLU A 370 17.98 -12.26 -15.14
CA GLU A 370 19.38 -12.70 -15.37
C GLU A 370 20.35 -12.37 -14.22
N PRO A 371 20.34 -11.18 -13.58
CA PRO A 371 21.15 -10.94 -12.40
C PRO A 371 20.77 -11.86 -11.24
N LEU A 372 19.49 -12.19 -11.03
CA LEU A 372 19.07 -13.19 -10.04
C LEU A 372 19.70 -14.56 -10.31
N LYS A 373 19.59 -15.07 -11.55
CA LYS A 373 20.27 -16.31 -11.97
C LYS A 373 21.79 -16.24 -11.76
N ARG A 374 22.43 -15.09 -12.01
CA ARG A 374 23.87 -14.91 -11.78
C ARG A 374 24.24 -14.94 -10.29
N ILE A 375 23.41 -14.34 -9.43
CA ILE A 375 23.56 -14.35 -7.97
C ILE A 375 23.46 -15.79 -7.46
N TYR A 376 22.38 -16.51 -7.80
CA TYR A 376 22.14 -17.87 -7.31
C TYR A 376 23.14 -18.92 -7.82
N LYS A 377 23.75 -18.70 -9.00
CA LYS A 377 24.91 -19.51 -9.48
C LYS A 377 26.17 -19.37 -8.62
N THR A 378 26.27 -18.34 -7.77
CA THR A 378 27.42 -18.14 -6.88
C THR A 378 27.21 -18.91 -5.58
N ALA A 379 28.18 -19.76 -5.21
CA ALA A 379 28.11 -20.53 -3.96
C ALA A 379 27.91 -19.62 -2.73
N GLY A 380 27.14 -20.09 -1.74
CA GLY A 380 26.96 -19.38 -0.47
C GLY A 380 28.23 -19.41 0.38
N ARG A 381 28.44 -18.38 1.21
CA ARG A 381 29.60 -18.30 2.10
C ARG A 381 29.34 -19.06 3.43
N PRO A 382 30.22 -19.98 3.87
CA PRO A 382 30.05 -20.68 5.14
C PRO A 382 29.89 -19.73 6.33
N ALA A 383 28.92 -20.00 7.21
CA ALA A 383 28.53 -19.16 8.36
C ALA A 383 28.07 -17.72 8.04
N HIS A 384 27.88 -17.37 6.76
CA HIS A 384 27.44 -16.06 6.30
C HIS A 384 26.15 -16.23 5.47
N PRO A 385 24.98 -16.31 6.12
CA PRO A 385 23.71 -16.51 5.42
C PRO A 385 23.44 -15.36 4.45
N ARG A 386 23.06 -15.70 3.22
CA ARG A 386 22.83 -14.73 2.15
C ARG A 386 21.53 -13.94 2.36
N GLN A 387 21.65 -12.63 2.42
CA GLN A 387 20.53 -11.68 2.45
C GLN A 387 20.52 -10.93 1.12
N LEU A 388 19.49 -11.14 0.30
CA LEU A 388 19.27 -10.42 -0.95
C LEU A 388 18.34 -9.23 -0.69
N PHE A 389 18.74 -8.04 -1.10
CA PHE A 389 17.94 -6.81 -1.04
C PHE A 389 17.67 -6.33 -2.46
N VAL A 390 16.41 -6.16 -2.85
CA VAL A 390 16.01 -5.68 -4.19
C VAL A 390 15.41 -4.29 -4.07
N PHE A 391 15.82 -3.36 -4.92
CA PHE A 391 15.32 -1.98 -4.99
C PHE A 391 14.80 -1.78 -6.40
N THR A 392 13.50 -1.54 -6.57
CA THR A 392 12.87 -1.34 -7.89
C THR A 392 11.53 -0.61 -7.74
N ASP A 393 11.12 0.13 -8.76
CA ASP A 393 9.76 0.64 -8.88
C ASP A 393 8.78 -0.41 -9.43
N GLY A 394 9.26 -1.63 -9.71
CA GLY A 394 8.41 -2.75 -10.07
C GLY A 394 7.68 -2.59 -11.40
N GLU A 395 8.19 -1.76 -12.32
CA GLU A 395 7.78 -1.79 -13.72
C GLU A 395 8.26 -3.09 -14.40
N VAL A 396 7.75 -4.25 -13.98
CA VAL A 396 8.11 -5.57 -14.52
C VAL A 396 6.84 -6.33 -14.90
N GLY A 397 6.78 -6.87 -16.12
CA GLY A 397 5.62 -7.60 -16.66
C GLY A 397 5.72 -9.12 -16.53
N ASN A 398 6.92 -9.68 -16.33
CA ASN A 398 7.12 -11.13 -16.16
C ASN A 398 7.20 -11.57 -14.68
N THR A 399 6.50 -10.83 -13.79
CA THR A 399 6.50 -10.92 -12.32
C THR A 399 6.55 -12.35 -11.77
N LYS A 400 5.69 -13.26 -12.28
CA LYS A 400 5.66 -14.68 -11.88
C LYS A 400 7.03 -15.38 -12.02
N PHE A 401 7.67 -15.27 -13.19
CA PHE A 401 8.94 -15.93 -13.47
C PHE A 401 10.08 -15.46 -12.55
N VAL A 402 10.05 -14.18 -12.17
CA VAL A 402 11.01 -13.58 -11.23
C VAL A 402 10.78 -14.14 -9.82
N ILE A 403 9.54 -14.17 -9.36
CA ILE A 403 9.14 -14.73 -8.06
C ILE A 403 9.50 -16.22 -7.98
N ASP A 404 9.29 -16.99 -9.06
CA ASP A 404 9.66 -18.41 -9.12
C ASP A 404 11.18 -18.64 -9.07
N GLU A 405 11.98 -17.76 -9.68
CA GLU A 405 13.45 -17.83 -9.57
C GLU A 405 13.91 -17.60 -8.13
N VAL A 406 13.31 -16.64 -7.41
CA VAL A 406 13.56 -16.44 -5.98
C VAL A 406 13.11 -17.66 -5.17
N ARG A 407 11.90 -18.17 -5.38
CA ARG A 407 11.34 -19.32 -4.63
C ARG A 407 12.18 -20.57 -4.80
N ARG A 408 12.62 -20.89 -6.02
CA ARG A 408 13.48 -22.06 -6.31
C ARG A 408 14.82 -22.03 -5.54
N ASN A 409 15.29 -20.84 -5.16
CA ASN A 409 16.56 -20.62 -4.45
C ASN A 409 16.37 -20.25 -2.96
N ALA A 410 15.15 -20.27 -2.42
CA ALA A 410 14.79 -19.83 -1.06
C ALA A 410 15.47 -20.61 0.07
N HIS A 411 15.99 -21.82 -0.21
CA HIS A 411 16.75 -22.62 0.76
C HIS A 411 18.18 -22.09 1.03
N ASN A 412 18.67 -21.16 0.20
CA ASN A 412 20.05 -20.66 0.21
C ASN A 412 20.15 -19.14 0.49
N HIS A 413 19.03 -18.44 0.67
CA HIS A 413 19.02 -17.01 0.96
C HIS A 413 17.68 -16.55 1.57
N ARG A 414 17.66 -15.34 2.12
CA ARG A 414 16.42 -14.58 2.37
C ARG A 414 16.33 -13.37 1.44
N CYS A 415 15.14 -12.97 1.03
CA CYS A 415 14.92 -11.84 0.12
C CYS A 415 14.12 -10.72 0.77
N PHE A 416 14.62 -9.50 0.69
CA PHE A 416 14.00 -8.26 1.16
C PHE A 416 13.83 -7.32 0.00
N THR A 417 12.76 -6.52 0.00
CA THR A 417 12.42 -5.69 -1.16
C THR A 417 11.96 -4.30 -0.76
N PHE A 418 12.46 -3.30 -1.49
CA PHE A 418 12.02 -1.91 -1.42
C PHE A 418 11.31 -1.55 -2.72
N GLY A 419 10.00 -1.30 -2.63
CA GLY A 419 9.23 -0.67 -3.70
C GLY A 419 9.49 0.83 -3.69
N ILE A 420 10.04 1.38 -4.78
CA ILE A 420 10.49 2.78 -4.85
C ILE A 420 9.49 3.63 -5.64
N GLY A 421 8.90 4.63 -4.99
CA GLY A 421 7.99 5.61 -5.59
C GLY A 421 6.53 5.15 -5.67
N ASP A 422 5.63 6.12 -5.91
CA ASP A 422 4.20 5.87 -6.09
C ASP A 422 3.93 4.93 -7.30
N GLY A 423 2.98 4.00 -7.16
CA GLY A 423 2.61 3.03 -8.20
C GLY A 423 3.51 1.79 -8.33
N ALA A 424 4.45 1.58 -7.39
CA ALA A 424 5.33 0.42 -7.39
C ALA A 424 4.56 -0.91 -7.29
N SER A 425 5.01 -1.95 -8.00
CA SER A 425 4.24 -3.22 -8.06
C SER A 425 4.16 -3.92 -6.71
N THR A 426 2.95 -3.99 -6.15
CA THR A 426 2.71 -4.75 -4.91
C THR A 426 2.80 -6.25 -5.16
N ALA A 427 2.47 -6.72 -6.38
CA ALA A 427 2.61 -8.12 -6.77
C ALA A 427 4.09 -8.56 -6.77
N LEU A 428 4.97 -7.81 -7.43
CA LEU A 428 6.41 -8.11 -7.47
C LEU A 428 7.05 -7.96 -6.09
N ILE A 429 6.94 -6.78 -5.47
CA ILE A 429 7.65 -6.42 -4.24
C ILE A 429 7.32 -7.39 -3.10
N LYS A 430 6.02 -7.64 -2.84
CA LYS A 430 5.59 -8.60 -1.81
C LYS A 430 5.88 -10.04 -2.21
N GLY A 431 5.73 -10.38 -3.49
CA GLY A 431 5.96 -11.71 -4.02
C GLY A 431 7.39 -12.19 -3.82
N LEU A 432 8.38 -11.36 -4.15
CA LEU A 432 9.81 -11.65 -3.97
C LEU A 432 10.17 -11.84 -2.49
N ALA A 433 9.72 -10.94 -1.60
CA ALA A 433 10.02 -11.03 -0.18
C ALA A 433 9.45 -12.31 0.47
N ARG A 434 8.18 -12.63 0.17
CA ARG A 434 7.52 -13.84 0.68
C ARG A 434 8.12 -15.13 0.10
N ALA A 435 8.54 -15.12 -1.16
CA ALA A 435 9.11 -16.29 -1.83
C ALA A 435 10.39 -16.81 -1.16
N ALA A 436 11.14 -15.96 -0.46
CA ALA A 436 12.32 -16.34 0.32
C ALA A 436 12.31 -15.77 1.75
N SER A 437 11.18 -15.83 2.46
CA SER A 437 11.11 -15.64 3.92
C SER A 437 11.78 -14.35 4.45
N GLY A 438 11.63 -13.23 3.74
CA GLY A 438 12.00 -11.90 4.22
C GLY A 438 10.78 -10.99 4.37
N THR A 439 11.03 -9.68 4.33
CA THR A 439 9.99 -8.64 4.48
C THR A 439 10.15 -7.58 3.38
N PHE A 440 9.11 -6.80 3.16
CA PHE A 440 9.05 -5.78 2.11
C PHE A 440 8.71 -4.42 2.73
N GLU A 441 9.16 -3.35 2.09
CA GLU A 441 8.80 -1.98 2.43
C GLU A 441 8.52 -1.18 1.15
N PHE A 442 7.68 -0.16 1.27
CA PHE A 442 7.46 0.83 0.22
C PHE A 442 8.03 2.17 0.69
N ILE A 443 8.83 2.81 -0.18
CA ILE A 443 9.41 4.12 0.04
C ILE A 443 8.73 5.07 -0.94
N THR A 444 7.83 5.93 -0.45
CA THR A 444 7.14 6.97 -1.24
C THR A 444 7.53 8.37 -0.78
N GLY A 445 7.14 9.40 -1.54
CA GLY A 445 7.75 10.74 -1.45
C GLY A 445 7.51 11.57 -0.16
N LYS A 446 6.69 11.11 0.80
CA LYS A 446 6.42 11.83 2.08
C LYS A 446 6.76 11.04 3.33
N GLU A 447 7.18 9.80 3.19
CA GLU A 447 7.34 8.89 4.31
C GLU A 447 8.74 8.99 4.92
N ARG A 448 8.85 8.79 6.24
CA ARG A 448 10.14 8.59 6.90
C ARG A 448 10.75 7.28 6.40
N MET A 449 11.74 7.39 5.51
CA MET A 449 12.43 6.25 4.88
C MET A 449 13.26 5.46 5.91
N GLN A 450 13.96 6.17 6.79
CA GLN A 450 14.97 5.64 7.70
C GLN A 450 14.45 4.50 8.60
N PRO A 451 13.30 4.61 9.30
CA PRO A 451 12.84 3.54 10.19
C PRO A 451 12.48 2.26 9.42
N LYS A 452 11.84 2.37 8.24
CA LYS A 452 11.51 1.23 7.36
C LYS A 452 12.74 0.47 6.90
N VAL A 453 13.75 1.21 6.43
CA VAL A 453 15.01 0.64 5.92
C VAL A 453 15.77 -0.08 7.03
N LEU A 454 15.89 0.54 8.20
CA LEU A 454 16.57 -0.09 9.33
C LEU A 454 15.76 -1.25 9.92
N GLN A 455 14.42 -1.18 9.96
CA GLN A 455 13.60 -2.32 10.37
C GLN A 455 13.78 -3.52 9.44
N THR A 456 13.85 -3.30 8.13
CA THR A 456 14.15 -4.34 7.15
C THR A 456 15.55 -4.94 7.38
N LEU A 457 16.56 -4.09 7.66
CA LEU A 457 17.90 -4.56 8.00
C LEU A 457 17.91 -5.39 9.30
N LYS A 458 17.23 -4.94 10.36
CA LYS A 458 17.06 -5.71 11.62
C LYS A 458 16.43 -7.08 11.35
N CYS A 459 15.41 -7.14 10.51
CA CYS A 459 14.79 -8.41 10.10
C CYS A 459 15.76 -9.34 9.35
N SER A 460 16.72 -8.79 8.59
CA SER A 460 17.77 -9.58 7.91
C SER A 460 18.89 -10.06 8.85
N LEU A 461 19.21 -9.26 9.87
CA LEU A 461 20.19 -9.59 10.92
C LEU A 461 19.62 -10.56 11.95
N GLN A 462 18.30 -10.66 12.07
CA GLN A 462 17.65 -11.65 12.92
C GLN A 462 17.92 -13.07 12.39
N PRO A 463 18.41 -14.00 13.22
CA PRO A 463 18.49 -15.41 12.88
C PRO A 463 17.13 -15.97 12.43
N MET A 464 17.16 -16.89 11.47
CA MET A 464 15.95 -17.53 10.97
C MET A 464 15.34 -18.44 12.04
N VAL A 465 14.05 -18.25 12.30
CA VAL A 465 13.24 -19.18 13.08
C VAL A 465 13.04 -20.49 12.31
N LYS A 466 12.99 -21.62 13.02
CA LYS A 466 12.75 -22.95 12.46
C LYS A 466 11.52 -23.58 13.11
N ASP A 467 11.05 -24.68 12.54
CA ASP A 467 10.06 -25.57 13.17
C ASP A 467 8.78 -24.85 13.64
N ILE A 468 8.30 -23.89 12.82
CA ILE A 468 7.12 -23.08 13.10
C ILE A 468 5.88 -23.98 13.13
N THR A 469 5.19 -24.01 14.26
CA THR A 469 4.02 -24.85 14.49
C THR A 469 2.91 -24.08 15.21
N LEU A 470 1.67 -24.46 14.93
CA LEU A 470 0.48 -23.95 15.59
C LEU A 470 -0.21 -25.08 16.33
N THR A 471 -0.34 -24.95 17.64
CA THR A 471 -1.03 -25.93 18.50
C THR A 471 -2.26 -25.30 19.11
N TRP A 472 -3.35 -26.07 19.16
CA TRP A 472 -4.68 -25.58 19.54
C TRP A 472 -5.20 -26.33 20.77
N ILE A 473 -5.83 -25.60 21.67
CA ILE A 473 -6.62 -26.12 22.79
C ILE A 473 -7.99 -25.48 22.65
N LEU A 474 -8.98 -26.28 22.26
CA LEU A 474 -10.34 -25.85 21.92
C LEU A 474 -11.37 -26.62 22.76
N PRO A 475 -12.62 -26.12 22.86
CA PRO A 475 -13.70 -26.86 23.50
C PRO A 475 -13.93 -28.25 22.90
N PRO A 476 -14.40 -29.24 23.68
CA PRO A 476 -14.67 -30.59 23.18
C PRO A 476 -15.60 -30.60 21.96
N GLY A 477 -15.18 -31.26 20.87
CA GLY A 477 -15.95 -31.34 19.62
C GLY A 477 -15.77 -30.14 18.67
N VAL A 478 -14.82 -29.23 18.95
CA VAL A 478 -14.39 -28.18 18.03
C VAL A 478 -12.96 -28.44 17.56
N GLU A 479 -12.74 -28.41 16.25
CA GLU A 479 -11.42 -28.61 15.62
C GLU A 479 -11.05 -27.41 14.74
N ALA A 480 -9.77 -27.02 14.71
CA ALA A 480 -9.28 -25.96 13.83
C ALA A 480 -8.54 -26.52 12.60
N LYS A 481 -9.07 -26.25 11.40
CA LYS A 481 -8.39 -26.48 10.13
C LYS A 481 -7.66 -25.21 9.69
N LEU A 482 -6.33 -25.24 9.68
CA LEU A 482 -5.51 -24.13 9.21
C LEU A 482 -5.77 -23.87 7.70
N LEU A 483 -6.03 -22.62 7.34
CA LEU A 483 -6.31 -22.18 5.96
C LEU A 483 -5.12 -21.44 5.34
N SER A 484 -4.45 -20.59 6.11
CA SER A 484 -3.33 -19.77 5.63
C SER A 484 -2.02 -20.53 5.41
N GLY A 485 -1.93 -21.79 5.87
CA GLY A 485 -0.65 -22.43 6.14
C GLY A 485 0.03 -21.85 7.38
N THR A 486 1.16 -22.43 7.77
CA THR A 486 2.03 -21.88 8.83
C THR A 486 2.82 -20.69 8.27
N PRO A 487 3.02 -19.60 9.04
CA PRO A 487 3.93 -18.52 8.64
C PRO A 487 5.30 -19.06 8.24
N THR A 488 5.88 -18.56 7.15
CA THR A 488 7.23 -18.94 6.69
C THR A 488 8.34 -18.15 7.38
N ALA A 489 8.00 -17.01 7.98
CA ALA A 489 8.92 -16.14 8.68
C ALA A 489 8.23 -15.49 9.90
N ILE A 490 9.01 -15.20 10.93
CA ILE A 490 8.59 -14.51 12.15
C ILE A 490 9.69 -13.50 12.52
N PHE A 491 9.31 -12.24 12.71
CA PHE A 491 10.23 -11.16 13.08
C PHE A 491 9.80 -10.45 14.35
N GLN A 492 10.79 -10.03 15.15
CA GLN A 492 10.54 -9.24 16.35
C GLN A 492 9.80 -7.95 15.98
N GLY A 493 8.69 -7.70 16.67
CA GLY A 493 7.87 -6.50 16.46
C GLY A 493 7.06 -6.48 15.16
N GLN A 494 7.04 -7.56 14.36
CA GLN A 494 6.16 -7.66 13.19
C GLN A 494 4.93 -8.51 13.49
N LYS A 495 3.77 -8.02 13.03
CA LYS A 495 2.49 -8.74 13.14
C LYS A 495 2.48 -9.97 12.24
N SER A 496 2.00 -11.10 12.75
CA SER A 496 1.81 -12.34 11.99
C SER A 496 0.32 -12.73 12.01
N ILE A 497 -0.29 -12.82 10.83
CA ILE A 497 -1.72 -13.07 10.65
C ILE A 497 -1.92 -14.51 10.17
N VAL A 498 -2.88 -15.21 10.77
CA VAL A 498 -3.18 -16.62 10.49
C VAL A 498 -4.69 -16.82 10.43
N TYR A 499 -5.16 -17.58 9.43
CA TYR A 499 -6.56 -17.95 9.26
C TYR A 499 -6.78 -19.43 9.50
N ALA A 500 -7.81 -19.77 10.27
CA ALA A 500 -8.28 -21.14 10.43
C ALA A 500 -9.81 -21.22 10.37
N GLN A 501 -10.33 -22.33 9.87
CA GLN A 501 -11.75 -22.68 9.92
C GLN A 501 -12.02 -23.55 11.15
N LEU A 502 -13.04 -23.21 11.92
CA LEU A 502 -13.47 -23.97 13.10
C LEU A 502 -14.58 -24.95 12.69
N LYS A 503 -14.29 -26.24 12.72
CA LYS A 503 -15.26 -27.32 12.45
C LYS A 503 -15.91 -27.79 13.74
N GLY A 504 -17.16 -28.25 13.64
CA GLY A 504 -17.94 -28.74 14.77
C GLY A 504 -18.80 -27.65 15.43
N LYS A 505 -19.45 -28.00 16.55
CA LYS A 505 -20.43 -27.11 17.20
C LYS A 505 -19.73 -26.07 18.08
N VAL A 506 -19.47 -24.88 17.53
CA VAL A 506 -18.89 -23.75 18.28
C VAL A 506 -19.94 -23.13 19.21
N GLU A 507 -19.78 -23.29 20.52
CA GLU A 507 -20.67 -22.69 21.53
C GLU A 507 -20.20 -21.29 21.93
N GLN A 508 -21.11 -20.31 21.83
CA GLN A 508 -20.80 -18.90 22.03
C GLN A 508 -20.32 -18.61 23.46
N GLY A 509 -19.21 -17.86 23.58
CA GLY A 509 -18.66 -17.47 24.87
C GLY A 509 -17.69 -18.47 25.51
N THR A 510 -17.45 -19.63 24.88
CA THR A 510 -16.42 -20.58 25.33
C THR A 510 -15.01 -20.07 25.04
N GLU A 511 -14.01 -20.52 25.81
CA GLU A 511 -12.60 -20.13 25.59
C GLU A 511 -11.88 -21.07 24.64
N GLY A 512 -11.04 -20.49 23.78
CA GLY A 512 -10.04 -21.18 22.97
C GLY A 512 -8.64 -20.64 23.28
N GLN A 513 -7.63 -21.47 23.07
CA GLN A 513 -6.23 -21.10 23.15
C GLN A 513 -5.49 -21.64 21.93
N VAL A 514 -4.60 -20.81 21.37
CA VAL A 514 -3.69 -21.20 20.31
C VAL A 514 -2.26 -20.79 20.69
N SER A 515 -1.28 -21.61 20.34
CA SER A 515 0.13 -21.33 20.58
C SER A 515 0.91 -21.44 19.29
N LEU A 516 1.52 -20.33 18.88
CA LEU A 516 2.50 -20.24 17.81
C LEU A 516 3.88 -20.53 18.41
N ALA A 517 4.40 -21.72 18.15
CA ALA A 517 5.68 -22.19 18.65
C ALA A 517 6.72 -22.28 17.52
N TYR A 518 7.98 -22.01 17.83
CA TYR A 518 9.09 -22.06 16.88
C TYR A 518 10.43 -22.22 17.61
N SER A 519 11.43 -22.75 16.91
CA SER A 519 12.81 -22.81 17.37
C SER A 519 13.58 -21.55 16.95
N PHE A 520 14.24 -20.89 17.90
CA PHE A 520 15.08 -19.71 17.68
C PHE A 520 16.41 -19.89 18.42
N LYS A 521 17.52 -19.89 17.69
CA LYS A 521 18.86 -20.26 18.21
C LYS A 521 18.85 -21.57 19.03
N ASP A 522 18.12 -22.56 18.53
CA ASP A 522 17.94 -23.88 19.13
C ASP A 522 17.19 -23.90 20.50
N GLU A 523 16.61 -22.75 20.93
CA GLU A 523 15.63 -22.66 22.02
C GLU A 523 14.19 -22.65 21.47
N MET A 524 13.26 -23.35 22.15
CA MET A 524 11.84 -23.33 21.79
C MET A 524 11.12 -22.13 22.41
N VAL A 525 10.61 -21.24 21.57
CA VAL A 525 9.80 -20.08 21.95
C VAL A 525 8.34 -20.37 21.60
N ALA A 526 7.40 -19.97 22.48
CA ALA A 526 5.97 -20.17 22.29
C ALA A 526 5.16 -18.90 22.62
N ASN A 527 4.41 -18.41 21.63
CA ASN A 527 3.55 -17.24 21.76
C ASN A 527 2.10 -17.72 21.92
N VAL A 528 1.54 -17.57 23.12
CA VAL A 528 0.22 -18.08 23.49
C VAL A 528 -0.83 -16.97 23.39
N LEU A 529 -1.87 -17.22 22.61
CA LEU A 529 -3.04 -16.35 22.48
C LEU A 529 -4.27 -17.08 23.05
N ARG A 530 -4.90 -16.47 24.05
CA ARG A 530 -6.20 -16.90 24.60
C ARG A 530 -7.29 -16.00 24.05
N PHE A 531 -8.43 -16.57 23.70
CA PHE A 531 -9.54 -15.81 23.12
C PHE A 531 -10.90 -16.45 23.43
N THR A 532 -11.95 -15.63 23.43
CA THR A 532 -13.33 -16.10 23.56
C THR A 532 -13.93 -16.35 22.18
N LEU A 533 -14.60 -17.47 21.99
CA LEU A 533 -15.35 -17.82 20.78
C LEU A 533 -16.65 -16.99 20.70
N LYS A 534 -16.50 -15.73 20.29
CA LYS A 534 -17.58 -14.77 20.06
C LYS A 534 -17.90 -14.71 18.57
N LEU A 535 -18.78 -15.61 18.14
CA LEU A 535 -19.32 -15.65 16.77
C LEU A 535 -19.95 -14.31 16.41
N THR A 536 -19.30 -13.57 15.51
CA THR A 536 -19.80 -12.29 14.99
C THR A 536 -20.50 -12.55 13.65
N GLN A 537 -21.79 -12.25 13.56
CA GLN A 537 -22.53 -12.27 12.30
C GLN A 537 -22.21 -11.01 11.49
N SER A 538 -22.02 -11.15 10.18
CA SER A 538 -21.78 -10.02 9.28
C SER A 538 -22.43 -10.27 7.93
N GLU A 539 -23.19 -9.29 7.43
CA GLU A 539 -23.76 -9.30 6.07
C GLU A 539 -22.65 -9.28 5.00
N ARG A 540 -21.47 -8.76 5.34
CA ARG A 540 -20.26 -8.73 4.52
C ARG A 540 -19.16 -9.47 5.30
N PRO A 541 -19.00 -10.80 5.12
CA PRO A 541 -18.11 -11.62 5.94
C PRO A 541 -16.63 -11.45 5.54
N THR A 542 -15.99 -10.42 6.08
CA THR A 542 -14.67 -9.94 5.67
C THR A 542 -13.56 -10.94 5.94
N MET A 543 -13.61 -11.64 7.08
CA MET A 543 -12.60 -12.61 7.48
C MET A 543 -12.67 -13.87 6.59
N HIS A 544 -13.87 -14.30 6.19
CA HIS A 544 -14.02 -15.40 5.23
C HIS A 544 -13.47 -15.04 3.84
N ARG A 545 -13.72 -13.82 3.33
CA ARG A 545 -13.18 -13.39 2.03
C ARG A 545 -11.65 -13.28 2.06
N LEU A 546 -11.06 -12.75 3.13
CA LEU A 546 -9.59 -12.72 3.30
C LEU A 546 -9.00 -14.13 3.36
N ALA A 547 -9.58 -15.01 4.19
CA ALA A 547 -9.15 -16.40 4.28
C ALA A 547 -9.25 -17.13 2.93
N ALA A 548 -10.28 -16.84 2.12
CA ALA A 548 -10.42 -17.38 0.76
C ALA A 548 -9.32 -16.86 -0.18
N LYS A 549 -8.98 -15.56 -0.17
CA LYS A 549 -7.86 -15.02 -0.95
C LYS A 549 -6.54 -15.71 -0.58
N VAL A 550 -6.28 -15.94 0.71
CA VAL A 550 -5.06 -16.67 1.14
C VAL A 550 -5.07 -18.13 0.65
N VAL A 551 -6.19 -18.84 0.73
CA VAL A 551 -6.31 -20.21 0.19
C VAL A 551 -6.06 -20.24 -1.32
N ILE A 552 -6.68 -19.32 -2.08
CA ILE A 552 -6.48 -19.17 -3.53
C ILE A 552 -5.00 -18.90 -3.86
N SER A 553 -4.36 -17.96 -3.16
CA SER A 553 -2.94 -17.63 -3.33
C SER A 553 -2.02 -18.81 -3.01
N ASN A 554 -2.33 -19.59 -1.97
CA ASN A 554 -1.59 -20.80 -1.61
C ASN A 554 -1.71 -21.91 -2.66
N LEU A 555 -2.91 -22.12 -3.24
CA LEU A 555 -3.13 -23.08 -4.34
C LEU A 555 -2.38 -22.68 -5.62
N ILE A 556 -2.32 -21.38 -5.92
CA ILE A 556 -1.52 -20.84 -7.03
C ILE A 556 -0.02 -21.04 -6.76
N GLY A 557 0.45 -20.86 -5.53
CA GLY A 557 1.83 -21.17 -5.14
C GLY A 557 2.91 -20.36 -5.88
N GLY A 558 2.51 -19.25 -6.52
CA GLY A 558 3.34 -18.35 -7.33
C GLY A 558 3.71 -18.83 -8.74
N GLU A 559 3.42 -20.10 -9.07
CA GLU A 559 3.53 -20.64 -10.43
C GLU A 559 2.42 -20.05 -11.33
N ASN A 560 2.50 -20.29 -12.64
CA ASN A 560 1.43 -19.92 -13.56
C ASN A 560 0.16 -20.77 -13.30
N PRO A 561 -1.02 -20.19 -12.99
CA PRO A 561 -2.26 -20.94 -12.75
C PRO A 561 -2.69 -21.83 -13.93
N GLU A 562 -2.33 -21.45 -15.16
CA GLU A 562 -2.65 -22.23 -16.37
C GLU A 562 -1.81 -23.51 -16.50
N GLU A 563 -0.65 -23.57 -15.85
CA GLU A 563 0.26 -24.73 -15.84
C GLU A 563 -0.01 -25.71 -14.68
N LYS A 564 -0.93 -25.35 -13.77
CA LYS A 564 -1.38 -26.23 -12.67
C LYS A 564 -2.12 -27.45 -13.20
N SER A 565 -2.19 -28.51 -12.37
CA SER A 565 -3.07 -29.64 -12.65
C SER A 565 -4.54 -29.23 -12.62
N GLU A 566 -5.37 -29.94 -13.40
CA GLU A 566 -6.80 -29.64 -13.53
C GLU A 566 -7.55 -29.76 -12.18
N GLU A 567 -7.09 -30.62 -11.27
CA GLU A 567 -7.63 -30.71 -9.92
C GLU A 567 -7.39 -29.42 -9.11
N VAL A 568 -6.20 -28.82 -9.23
CA VAL A 568 -5.85 -27.57 -8.54
C VAL A 568 -6.57 -26.38 -9.16
N LYS A 569 -6.66 -26.31 -10.51
CA LYS A 569 -7.46 -25.29 -11.21
C LYS A 569 -8.92 -25.34 -10.76
N LYS A 570 -9.52 -26.54 -10.73
CA LYS A 570 -10.88 -26.74 -10.25
C LYS A 570 -11.06 -26.29 -8.80
N GLN A 571 -10.12 -26.59 -7.90
CA GLN A 571 -10.16 -26.13 -6.51
C GLN A 571 -10.05 -24.60 -6.38
N ILE A 572 -9.23 -23.95 -7.22
CA ILE A 572 -9.14 -22.47 -7.28
C ILE A 572 -10.47 -21.88 -7.73
N VAL A 573 -11.04 -22.36 -8.84
CA VAL A 573 -12.33 -21.87 -9.38
C VAL A 573 -13.46 -22.13 -8.39
N GLU A 574 -13.53 -23.32 -7.78
CA GLU A 574 -14.55 -23.67 -6.79
C GLU A 574 -14.46 -22.78 -5.54
N THR A 575 -13.26 -22.59 -5.00
CA THR A 575 -13.04 -21.68 -3.84
C THR A 575 -13.39 -20.24 -4.21
N SER A 576 -13.00 -19.79 -5.40
CA SER A 576 -13.28 -18.46 -5.92
C SER A 576 -14.79 -18.23 -6.05
N VAL A 577 -15.53 -19.12 -6.72
CA VAL A 577 -16.98 -19.00 -6.91
C VAL A 577 -17.74 -19.09 -5.58
N GLN A 578 -17.41 -20.04 -4.70
CA GLN A 578 -18.06 -20.17 -3.38
C GLN A 578 -17.81 -18.94 -2.49
N SER A 579 -16.62 -18.34 -2.57
CA SER A 579 -16.25 -17.18 -1.76
C SER A 579 -16.49 -15.83 -2.45
N GLY A 580 -16.94 -15.80 -3.71
CA GLY A 580 -16.99 -14.57 -4.52
C GLY A 580 -15.63 -13.93 -4.81
N VAL A 581 -14.52 -14.43 -4.27
CA VAL A 581 -13.21 -13.77 -4.39
C VAL A 581 -12.63 -14.04 -5.78
N ILE A 582 -12.37 -12.99 -6.57
CA ILE A 582 -11.69 -13.11 -7.88
C ILE A 582 -10.34 -13.84 -7.74
N SER A 583 -10.03 -14.66 -8.74
CA SER A 583 -8.74 -15.28 -8.97
C SER A 583 -8.31 -15.05 -10.43
N PRO A 584 -7.04 -15.30 -10.81
CA PRO A 584 -6.62 -15.26 -12.22
C PRO A 584 -7.41 -16.18 -13.16
N LEU A 585 -8.10 -17.21 -12.63
CA LEU A 585 -8.91 -18.19 -13.37
C LEU A 585 -10.42 -17.85 -13.39
N THR A 586 -10.85 -16.76 -12.78
CA THR A 586 -12.26 -16.35 -12.69
C THR A 586 -12.46 -14.87 -13.01
N ALA A 587 -13.66 -14.51 -13.46
CA ALA A 587 -14.03 -13.13 -13.73
C ALA A 587 -15.52 -12.90 -13.46
N TYR A 588 -15.86 -11.71 -13.00
CA TYR A 588 -17.25 -11.30 -12.81
C TYR A 588 -17.84 -10.82 -14.14
N VAL A 589 -19.01 -11.35 -14.50
CA VAL A 589 -19.78 -10.89 -15.67
C VAL A 589 -21.22 -10.56 -15.30
N ALA A 590 -21.71 -9.40 -15.75
CA ALA A 590 -23.12 -9.02 -15.68
C ALA A 590 -23.65 -8.69 -17.07
N VAL A 591 -24.89 -9.05 -17.37
CA VAL A 591 -25.55 -8.81 -18.66
C VAL A 591 -26.94 -8.25 -18.42
N ASN A 592 -27.26 -7.11 -19.05
CA ASN A 592 -28.61 -6.56 -19.05
C ASN A 592 -29.51 -7.38 -20.01
N LYS A 593 -30.13 -8.43 -19.46
CA LYS A 593 -31.06 -9.30 -20.21
C LYS A 593 -32.43 -8.63 -20.45
N GLU A 594 -32.71 -7.49 -19.82
CA GLU A 594 -34.00 -6.79 -19.91
C GLU A 594 -34.03 -5.64 -20.94
N THR A 595 -32.92 -5.36 -21.62
CA THR A 595 -32.83 -4.31 -22.65
C THR A 595 -33.80 -4.60 -23.80
N LYS A 596 -34.95 -3.93 -23.82
CA LYS A 596 -36.07 -4.20 -24.76
C LYS A 596 -35.73 -3.96 -26.24
N ASN A 597 -34.64 -3.23 -26.51
CA ASN A 597 -34.14 -2.95 -27.85
C ASN A 597 -32.62 -3.17 -27.88
N PRO A 598 -32.09 -4.07 -28.71
CA PRO A 598 -30.65 -4.20 -28.91
C PRO A 598 -29.99 -2.88 -29.32
N VAL A 599 -28.85 -2.59 -28.69
CA VAL A 599 -27.98 -1.46 -29.00
C VAL A 599 -27.49 -1.57 -30.44
N LYS A 600 -27.60 -0.48 -31.21
CA LYS A 600 -27.39 -0.49 -32.66
C LYS A 600 -25.99 -0.02 -33.05
N GLY A 601 -25.32 -0.85 -33.84
CA GLY A 601 -23.98 -0.59 -34.38
C GLY A 601 -22.87 -1.07 -33.43
N PRO A 602 -21.65 -1.29 -33.95
CA PRO A 602 -20.55 -1.77 -33.14
C PRO A 602 -20.14 -0.71 -32.09
N PRO A 603 -19.89 -1.11 -30.83
CA PRO A 603 -19.40 -0.20 -29.81
C PRO A 603 -18.02 0.33 -30.18
N VAL A 604 -17.76 1.60 -29.87
CA VAL A 604 -16.44 2.20 -30.04
C VAL A 604 -15.67 2.10 -28.72
N GLN A 605 -14.52 1.41 -28.75
CA GLN A 605 -13.70 1.19 -27.57
C GLN A 605 -13.05 2.49 -27.05
N ARG A 606 -13.01 2.65 -25.73
CA ARG A 606 -12.55 3.83 -24.99
C ARG A 606 -11.80 3.41 -23.73
N SER A 607 -10.47 3.36 -23.83
CA SER A 607 -9.61 3.27 -22.64
C SER A 607 -9.70 4.56 -21.83
N ILE A 608 -10.04 4.45 -20.56
CA ILE A 608 -10.02 5.57 -19.61
C ILE A 608 -8.54 5.97 -19.38
N PRO A 609 -8.18 7.25 -19.50
CA PRO A 609 -6.80 7.69 -19.27
C PRO A 609 -6.45 7.68 -17.78
N LEU A 610 -5.19 7.39 -17.46
CA LEU A 610 -4.63 7.49 -16.10
C LEU A 610 -3.62 8.63 -15.98
N TYR A 611 -3.24 8.96 -14.75
CA TYR A 611 -2.09 9.82 -14.48
C TYR A 611 -0.80 9.19 -15.01
N GLY A 612 0.12 10.04 -15.45
CA GLY A 612 1.50 9.67 -15.79
C GLY A 612 2.09 10.54 -16.90
N ALA A 613 3.40 10.41 -17.12
CA ALA A 613 4.02 11.00 -18.30
C ALA A 613 3.45 10.34 -19.58
N PRO A 614 3.22 11.10 -20.67
CA PRO A 614 2.92 10.50 -21.96
C PRO A 614 4.11 9.66 -22.40
N VAL A 615 3.91 8.34 -22.52
CA VAL A 615 4.97 7.37 -22.85
C VAL A 615 5.66 7.79 -24.13
N ALA A 616 6.87 8.32 -24.01
CA ALA A 616 7.71 8.58 -25.18
C ALA A 616 8.04 7.22 -25.80
N MET A 617 7.88 7.09 -27.13
CA MET A 617 8.17 5.85 -27.86
C MET A 617 9.70 5.56 -27.97
N ALA A 618 10.48 6.03 -26.99
CA ALA A 618 11.93 5.91 -26.90
C ALA A 618 12.38 4.55 -26.36
N CYS A 619 11.56 3.87 -25.53
CA CYS A 619 11.90 2.56 -24.92
C CYS A 619 12.05 1.41 -25.93
N CYS A 620 11.77 1.64 -27.22
CA CYS A 620 11.82 0.61 -28.27
C CYS A 620 12.87 0.86 -29.36
N MET A 621 13.70 1.91 -29.29
CA MET A 621 14.76 2.16 -30.28
C MET A 621 16.16 2.01 -29.68
N PRO A 622 17.04 1.18 -30.27
CA PRO A 622 18.44 1.12 -29.85
C PRO A 622 19.13 2.44 -30.20
N MET A 623 19.57 3.20 -29.20
CA MET A 623 20.32 4.43 -29.45
C MET A 623 21.65 4.10 -30.15
N PRO A 624 22.00 4.78 -31.26
CA PRO A 624 23.28 4.58 -31.90
C PRO A 624 24.41 5.12 -31.03
N ARG A 625 25.44 4.30 -30.76
CA ARG A 625 26.67 4.72 -30.06
C ARG A 625 27.25 5.98 -30.68
N MET A 626 27.26 7.09 -29.93
CA MET A 626 28.04 8.27 -30.30
C MET A 626 29.53 7.98 -30.08
N MET A 627 30.28 7.84 -31.17
CA MET A 627 31.74 7.93 -31.14
C MET A 627 32.16 9.41 -31.13
N PRO A 628 33.16 9.82 -30.33
CA PRO A 628 33.56 11.22 -30.24
C PRO A 628 34.47 11.63 -31.42
N GLY A 629 34.10 12.68 -32.14
CA GLY A 629 35.02 13.44 -32.99
C GLY A 629 34.58 13.68 -34.44
N GLY A 630 34.01 14.87 -34.71
CA GLY A 630 33.79 15.38 -36.07
C GLY A 630 32.83 16.58 -36.09
N PRO A 631 33.13 17.69 -36.79
CA PRO A 631 32.23 18.84 -36.85
C PRO A 631 31.02 18.55 -37.75
N PRO A 632 29.84 19.16 -37.48
CA PRO A 632 28.61 18.82 -38.18
C PRO A 632 28.65 19.28 -39.64
N ARG A 633 28.46 18.33 -40.55
CA ARG A 633 28.20 18.62 -41.96
C ARG A 633 26.72 18.37 -42.24
N ALA A 634 25.99 19.41 -42.62
CA ALA A 634 24.58 19.30 -42.98
C ALA A 634 24.43 18.40 -44.23
N LEU A 635 23.67 17.31 -44.08
CA LEU A 635 23.28 16.41 -45.16
C LEU A 635 21.76 16.21 -45.07
N ALA A 636 21.04 16.79 -46.03
CA ALA A 636 19.64 16.47 -46.24
C ALA A 636 19.53 15.03 -46.77
N CYS A 637 18.73 14.19 -46.11
CA CYS A 637 18.42 12.86 -46.62
C CYS A 637 16.95 12.78 -47.05
N SER A 638 16.76 12.34 -48.30
CA SER A 638 15.45 12.08 -48.90
C SER A 638 14.74 10.94 -48.19
N MET A 639 13.42 11.09 -47.98
CA MET A 639 12.55 9.99 -47.59
C MET A 639 12.56 8.91 -48.68
N ALA A 640 13.01 7.71 -48.35
CA ALA A 640 12.79 6.49 -49.14
C ALA A 640 12.29 5.41 -48.19
N ALA A 641 11.03 5.00 -48.34
CA ALA A 641 10.39 4.03 -47.46
C ALA A 641 10.70 2.58 -47.91
N PRO A 642 10.97 1.67 -46.96
CA PRO A 642 10.83 0.24 -47.19
C PRO A 642 9.70 -0.39 -46.34
N GLY A 643 8.85 -1.18 -47.01
CA GLY A 643 8.12 -2.34 -46.48
C GLY A 643 7.50 -2.26 -45.09
N GLY A 644 6.19 -1.95 -45.02
CA GLY A 644 5.42 -2.10 -43.78
C GLY A 644 5.19 -3.57 -43.40
N TYR A 645 5.57 -3.93 -42.17
CA TYR A 645 5.13 -5.15 -41.50
C TYR A 645 4.13 -4.73 -40.40
N LYS A 646 2.90 -5.22 -40.45
CA LYS A 646 1.89 -4.98 -39.40
C LYS A 646 1.91 -6.14 -38.40
N PRO A 647 2.01 -5.92 -37.08
CA PRO A 647 1.70 -6.96 -36.12
C PRO A 647 0.20 -7.29 -36.19
N GLN A 648 -0.13 -8.57 -36.28
CA GLN A 648 -1.51 -9.03 -36.18
C GLN A 648 -1.88 -9.16 -34.70
N ILE A 649 -2.63 -8.19 -34.19
CA ILE A 649 -3.55 -8.45 -33.07
C ILE A 649 -4.65 -9.37 -33.63
N ALA A 650 -5.09 -10.36 -32.84
CA ALA A 650 -6.03 -11.39 -33.29
C ALA A 650 -7.40 -10.79 -33.68
N VAL A 651 -7.58 -10.51 -34.97
CA VAL A 651 -8.88 -10.20 -35.56
C VAL A 651 -9.54 -11.51 -35.98
N CYS A 652 -10.60 -11.90 -35.28
CA CYS A 652 -11.42 -13.06 -35.61
C CYS A 652 -11.92 -12.98 -37.05
N HIS A 653 -11.38 -13.82 -37.93
CA HIS A 653 -11.85 -13.92 -39.31
C HIS A 653 -13.10 -14.79 -39.36
N PHE A 654 -14.25 -14.18 -39.66
CA PHE A 654 -15.48 -14.91 -39.97
C PHE A 654 -15.28 -15.76 -41.23
N PRO A 655 -15.46 -17.09 -41.20
CA PRO A 655 -15.63 -17.87 -42.42
C PRO A 655 -16.98 -17.55 -43.06
N ALA A 656 -17.02 -17.44 -44.38
CA ALA A 656 -18.26 -17.21 -45.12
C ALA A 656 -19.22 -18.41 -44.98
N PRO A 657 -20.54 -18.19 -44.88
CA PRO A 657 -21.50 -19.25 -44.69
C PRO A 657 -21.59 -20.15 -45.93
N THR A 658 -21.39 -21.45 -45.74
CA THR A 658 -21.74 -22.48 -46.74
C THR A 658 -23.26 -22.63 -46.84
N PRO A 659 -23.83 -22.86 -48.03
CA PRO A 659 -25.28 -22.95 -48.21
C PRO A 659 -25.85 -24.24 -47.58
N MET A 660 -26.88 -24.11 -46.75
CA MET A 660 -27.61 -25.26 -46.22
C MET A 660 -28.51 -25.91 -47.29
N PRO A 661 -28.66 -27.25 -47.30
CA PRO A 661 -29.60 -27.95 -48.17
C PRO A 661 -31.06 -27.78 -47.70
N ALA A 662 -32.00 -27.96 -48.63
CA ALA A 662 -33.42 -27.70 -48.41
C ALA A 662 -34.12 -28.65 -47.42
N MET A 663 -35.04 -28.10 -46.62
CA MET A 663 -35.97 -28.88 -45.79
C MET A 663 -37.29 -29.22 -46.54
N PRO A 664 -37.89 -30.40 -46.31
CA PRO A 664 -39.26 -30.72 -46.74
C PRO A 664 -40.35 -30.03 -45.91
N LEU A 665 -41.58 -29.99 -46.44
CA LEU A 665 -42.72 -29.21 -45.95
C LEU A 665 -43.70 -29.97 -45.03
N LEU A 666 -44.24 -29.24 -44.04
CA LEU A 666 -45.63 -29.28 -43.52
C LEU A 666 -46.09 -30.54 -42.72
N PRO A 667 -47.18 -30.50 -41.91
CA PRO A 667 -48.29 -29.53 -41.92
C PRO A 667 -48.72 -28.86 -40.59
N THR A 668 -49.61 -27.87 -40.75
CA THR A 668 -50.37 -27.10 -39.73
C THR A 668 -51.54 -27.86 -39.11
N PRO A 669 -52.00 -27.46 -37.91
CA PRO A 669 -53.33 -26.83 -37.74
C PRO A 669 -53.32 -25.71 -36.66
N GLU A 670 -54.39 -25.00 -36.27
CA GLU A 670 -55.60 -24.42 -36.92
C GLU A 670 -56.20 -23.41 -35.88
N LEU A 671 -57.00 -22.42 -36.29
CA LEU A 671 -57.42 -21.30 -35.41
C LEU A 671 -58.51 -21.68 -34.37
N ALA A 672 -58.48 -21.00 -33.21
CA ALA A 672 -59.68 -20.68 -32.44
C ALA A 672 -59.53 -19.40 -31.57
N ASP A 673 -60.49 -18.49 -31.74
CA ASP A 673 -60.90 -17.32 -30.92
C ASP A 673 -62.46 -17.26 -31.14
N PRO A 674 -63.36 -16.67 -30.30
CA PRO A 674 -63.11 -15.42 -29.57
C PRO A 674 -63.90 -15.11 -28.28
N THR A 675 -63.75 -13.85 -27.82
CA THR A 675 -64.67 -12.99 -27.03
C THR A 675 -64.88 -13.20 -25.52
N SER A 676 -64.46 -12.21 -24.71
CA SER A 676 -65.37 -11.27 -24.00
C SER A 676 -64.61 -10.17 -23.22
N GLY A 677 -65.23 -8.99 -23.08
CA GLY A 677 -64.89 -7.91 -22.12
C GLY A 677 -66.19 -7.18 -21.74
N PRO A 678 -66.20 -5.92 -21.26
CA PRO A 678 -65.21 -5.17 -20.46
C PRO A 678 -65.83 -4.50 -19.19
N ALA A 679 -65.00 -3.95 -18.27
CA ALA A 679 -65.35 -2.91 -17.27
C ALA A 679 -64.03 -2.34 -16.68
N GLU A 680 -63.69 -1.05 -16.84
CA GLU A 680 -64.07 0.13 -16.00
C GLU A 680 -63.51 0.16 -14.56
N GLY A 681 -62.81 1.26 -14.21
CA GLY A 681 -62.53 1.65 -12.81
C GLY A 681 -61.10 2.09 -12.47
N SER A 682 -60.76 3.37 -12.67
CA SER A 682 -59.63 4.03 -11.99
C SER A 682 -59.96 4.29 -10.51
N PRO A 683 -58.96 4.39 -9.59
CA PRO A 683 -58.31 5.69 -9.37
C PRO A 683 -56.80 5.63 -9.02
N GLU A 684 -56.15 6.79 -9.04
CA GLU A 684 -54.86 7.04 -8.36
C GLU A 684 -55.04 6.94 -6.82
N PRO A 685 -53.95 6.80 -6.04
CA PRO A 685 -53.44 8.02 -5.40
C PRO A 685 -51.92 8.13 -5.21
N GLU A 686 -51.49 9.40 -5.22
CA GLU A 686 -50.55 10.09 -4.32
C GLU A 686 -49.18 9.48 -3.92
N ILE A 687 -48.18 10.34 -4.09
CA ILE A 687 -46.79 10.18 -3.66
C ILE A 687 -46.69 10.32 -2.13
N ALA A 688 -46.14 9.32 -1.45
CA ALA A 688 -45.74 9.41 -0.04
C ALA A 688 -44.21 9.45 0.10
N VAL A 689 -43.66 10.62 0.44
CA VAL A 689 -42.27 10.76 0.89
C VAL A 689 -42.25 10.64 2.42
N CYS A 690 -41.71 9.54 2.94
CA CYS A 690 -41.57 9.34 4.39
C CYS A 690 -40.13 9.62 4.84
N TYR A 691 -39.95 10.71 5.59
CA TYR A 691 -38.75 10.94 6.39
C TYR A 691 -38.70 9.97 7.58
N TRP A 692 -37.49 9.56 7.97
CA TRP A 692 -37.24 8.86 9.22
C TRP A 692 -37.35 9.84 10.41
N PRO A 693 -38.13 9.53 11.46
CA PRO A 693 -38.10 10.26 12.73
C PRO A 693 -37.19 9.58 13.77
N ASP A 694 -36.44 10.39 14.51
CA ASP A 694 -35.82 10.01 15.79
C ASP A 694 -36.88 9.57 16.82
N PRO A 695 -36.54 8.60 17.71
CA PRO A 695 -37.27 8.39 18.94
C PRO A 695 -36.39 8.50 20.20
N ALA A 696 -36.58 9.59 20.93
CA ALA A 696 -36.41 9.67 22.38
C ALA A 696 -37.64 10.46 22.89
N THR A 697 -38.38 10.14 23.96
CA THR A 697 -38.10 9.49 25.27
C THR A 697 -39.43 8.98 25.90
N VAL A 698 -39.45 8.72 27.22
CA VAL A 698 -40.64 8.51 28.13
C VAL A 698 -41.11 7.04 28.21
N SER A 699 -41.29 6.37 29.38
CA SER A 699 -41.27 6.75 30.82
C SER A 699 -41.03 5.54 31.78
N ASP A 700 -40.44 5.83 32.95
CA ASP A 700 -40.71 5.34 34.33
C ASP A 700 -40.87 3.83 34.69
N GLY A 701 -40.19 3.40 35.76
CA GLY A 701 -40.29 2.02 36.27
C GLY A 701 -39.63 1.61 37.62
N ALA A 702 -39.30 2.56 38.52
CA ALA A 702 -39.09 2.41 39.99
C ALA A 702 -38.33 1.22 40.68
N THR A 703 -37.54 1.57 41.72
CA THR A 703 -37.06 0.77 42.89
C THR A 703 -36.05 -0.38 42.63
N SER A 704 -34.86 -0.48 43.23
CA SER A 704 -34.43 -0.20 44.62
C SER A 704 -32.88 -0.16 44.79
N ALA A 705 -32.39 0.50 45.85
CA ALA A 705 -30.98 0.60 46.27
C ALA A 705 -30.79 0.01 47.72
N PRO A 706 -29.62 0.05 48.43
CA PRO A 706 -28.34 0.71 48.12
C PRO A 706 -27.03 -0.06 48.53
N ALA A 707 -25.90 0.67 48.45
CA ALA A 707 -24.55 0.50 49.04
C ALA A 707 -23.43 0.18 48.03
N GLU A 708 -22.23 0.80 48.04
CA GLU A 708 -21.69 1.95 48.80
C GLU A 708 -20.41 2.49 48.06
N GLY A 709 -20.01 3.76 48.27
CA GLY A 709 -18.62 4.23 48.03
C GLY A 709 -18.32 5.09 46.79
N SER A 710 -18.36 6.42 46.95
CA SER A 710 -17.82 7.45 46.01
C SER A 710 -16.36 7.82 46.38
N PRO A 711 -15.57 8.64 45.62
CA PRO A 711 -15.93 10.00 45.17
C PRO A 711 -15.49 10.43 43.74
N GLU A 712 -16.27 11.36 43.15
CA GLU A 712 -15.92 12.16 41.96
C GLU A 712 -15.56 13.62 42.34
N PRO A 713 -14.78 14.34 41.52
CA PRO A 713 -14.71 15.80 41.51
C PRO A 713 -15.67 16.42 40.46
N LYS A 714 -16.13 17.65 40.74
CA LYS A 714 -17.19 18.35 39.99
C LYS A 714 -16.73 18.95 38.66
N VAL A 715 -17.65 19.06 37.70
CA VAL A 715 -17.57 19.96 36.54
C VAL A 715 -18.82 20.85 36.51
N GLU A 716 -18.65 22.16 36.36
CA GLU A 716 -19.74 23.12 36.18
C GLU A 716 -19.97 23.38 34.68
N VAL A 717 -21.25 23.52 34.28
CA VAL A 717 -21.68 23.83 32.92
C VAL A 717 -22.47 25.13 32.95
N CYS A 718 -22.11 26.09 32.09
CA CYS A 718 -22.83 27.36 31.93
C CYS A 718 -23.46 27.45 30.53
N TYR A 719 -24.70 27.92 30.49
CA TYR A 719 -25.52 28.06 29.28
C TYR A 719 -25.24 29.36 28.51
N TRP A 720 -25.45 29.34 27.20
CA TRP A 720 -25.56 30.52 26.33
C TRP A 720 -26.99 30.65 25.78
N PRO A 721 -27.64 31.83 25.86
CA PRO A 721 -28.87 32.13 25.15
C PRO A 721 -28.67 33.03 23.91
N ASP A 722 -29.63 32.97 22.98
CA ASP A 722 -29.64 33.66 21.67
C ASP A 722 -29.72 35.21 21.72
N PRO A 723 -29.33 35.92 20.62
CA PRO A 723 -29.26 37.37 20.57
C PRO A 723 -30.49 38.06 19.95
N ALA A 724 -30.90 39.22 20.51
CA ALA A 724 -31.83 40.15 19.84
C ALA A 724 -31.69 41.64 20.26
N SER A 725 -31.63 42.51 19.24
CA SER A 725 -32.09 43.93 19.20
C SER A 725 -31.65 44.99 20.24
N VAL A 726 -30.63 45.79 19.87
CA VAL A 726 -30.71 47.22 19.45
C VAL A 726 -31.34 48.33 20.34
N SER A 727 -30.57 49.44 20.46
CA SER A 727 -30.93 50.90 20.57
C SER A 727 -30.79 51.71 21.88
N ASP A 728 -29.90 52.72 21.77
CA ASP A 728 -30.00 54.15 22.12
C ASP A 728 -30.21 54.71 23.55
N GLY A 729 -29.41 55.74 23.88
CA GLY A 729 -29.81 56.83 24.81
C GLY A 729 -28.70 57.43 25.70
N ALA A 730 -28.18 58.63 25.36
CA ALA A 730 -27.28 59.42 26.23
C ALA A 730 -28.06 60.14 27.37
N THR A 731 -27.50 60.70 28.45
CA THR A 731 -26.48 61.77 28.51
C THR A 731 -26.06 62.13 29.96
N SER A 732 -24.90 62.79 30.11
CA SER A 732 -24.48 63.72 31.19
C SER A 732 -23.99 63.21 32.57
N ALA A 733 -22.97 63.92 33.08
CA ALA A 733 -22.18 63.74 34.31
C ALA A 733 -22.10 65.10 35.06
N PRO A 734 -21.23 65.37 36.08
CA PRO A 734 -20.35 64.53 36.93
C PRO A 734 -20.80 64.64 38.43
N ALA A 735 -20.05 64.42 39.52
CA ALA A 735 -18.66 64.04 39.87
C ALA A 735 -18.71 63.38 41.31
N GLU A 736 -17.67 62.95 42.04
CA GLU A 736 -16.20 62.84 41.89
C GLU A 736 -15.69 61.82 42.95
N GLY A 737 -14.47 61.25 42.85
CA GLY A 737 -13.79 60.68 44.03
C GLY A 737 -12.94 59.40 43.88
N SER A 738 -11.66 59.55 43.51
CA SER A 738 -10.53 58.66 43.87
C SER A 738 -10.39 57.30 43.09
N PRO A 739 -9.19 56.67 43.07
CA PRO A 739 -8.61 56.20 41.81
C PRO A 739 -8.63 54.68 41.54
N GLU A 740 -8.74 54.32 40.26
CA GLU A 740 -8.69 52.94 39.74
C GLU A 740 -7.32 52.55 39.13
N PRO A 741 -7.01 51.24 39.06
CA PRO A 741 -5.81 50.74 38.38
C PRO A 741 -5.92 50.81 36.85
N LYS A 742 -4.77 50.89 36.17
CA LYS A 742 -4.68 51.07 34.72
C LYS A 742 -5.26 49.88 33.94
N VAL A 743 -6.30 50.15 33.15
CA VAL A 743 -6.68 49.34 31.99
C VAL A 743 -6.11 50.00 30.73
N GLU A 744 -5.24 49.30 30.01
CA GLU A 744 -4.68 49.79 28.75
C GLU A 744 -5.49 49.22 27.58
N VAL A 745 -6.31 50.07 26.96
CA VAL A 745 -7.09 49.70 25.77
C VAL A 745 -6.22 49.95 24.53
N CYS A 746 -5.73 48.88 23.92
CA CYS A 746 -5.08 48.95 22.61
C CYS A 746 -6.10 48.81 21.48
N TYR A 747 -5.92 49.63 20.45
CA TYR A 747 -6.73 49.65 19.24
C TYR A 747 -6.69 48.31 18.50
N TRP A 748 -7.81 47.91 17.88
CA TRP A 748 -7.82 46.90 16.81
C TRP A 748 -6.98 47.39 15.62
N PRO A 749 -5.94 46.65 15.20
CA PRO A 749 -5.34 46.82 13.86
C PRO A 749 -6.24 46.17 12.80
N ASP A 750 -6.08 46.59 11.55
CA ASP A 750 -6.68 45.95 10.36
C ASP A 750 -6.42 44.43 10.30
N PRO A 751 -7.32 43.65 9.64
CA PRO A 751 -7.13 42.22 9.40
C PRO A 751 -6.07 41.97 8.32
N ALA A 752 -4.81 42.25 8.64
CA ALA A 752 -3.65 42.11 7.77
C ALA A 752 -2.42 41.55 8.50
N SER A 753 -2.63 40.62 9.44
CA SER A 753 -1.58 39.80 10.06
C SER A 753 -2.12 38.64 10.91
N VAL A 754 -3.08 37.86 10.38
CA VAL A 754 -3.14 36.45 10.79
C VAL A 754 -1.91 35.81 10.16
N SER A 755 -0.91 35.49 10.99
CA SER A 755 0.20 34.66 10.53
C SER A 755 -0.37 33.31 10.14
N ASP A 756 -0.10 32.89 8.90
CA ASP A 756 -0.40 31.55 8.46
C ASP A 756 0.13 30.54 9.48
N GLY A 757 -0.61 29.45 9.68
CA GLY A 757 -0.10 28.25 10.33
C GLY A 757 0.99 27.62 9.46
N ALA A 758 2.15 28.25 9.40
CA ALA A 758 3.34 27.77 8.71
C ALA A 758 3.79 26.48 9.41
N THR A 759 3.44 25.39 8.75
CA THR A 759 3.86 24.00 8.98
C THR A 759 5.24 23.85 9.63
N SER A 760 5.35 22.89 10.56
CA SER A 760 6.61 22.43 11.16
C SER A 760 7.59 21.78 10.14
N ALA A 761 7.07 21.43 8.95
CA ALA A 761 7.77 20.69 7.90
C ALA A 761 9.19 21.21 7.53
N PRO A 762 9.49 22.53 7.46
CA PRO A 762 10.83 23.00 7.10
C PRO A 762 11.90 22.65 8.16
N ALA A 763 11.53 22.62 9.44
CA ALA A 763 12.43 22.27 10.53
C ALA A 763 12.66 20.75 10.58
N GLU A 764 11.61 19.98 10.36
CA GLU A 764 11.64 18.52 10.35
C GLU A 764 12.48 17.97 9.19
N ALA A 765 12.26 18.47 7.97
CA ALA A 765 13.05 18.11 6.79
C ALA A 765 14.53 18.54 6.89
N LYS A 766 14.81 19.70 7.51
CA LYS A 766 16.20 20.12 7.81
C LYS A 766 16.87 19.12 8.75
N ALA A 767 16.19 18.73 9.82
CA ALA A 767 16.71 17.79 10.81
C ALA A 767 16.81 16.36 10.25
N GLU A 768 15.96 15.95 9.32
CA GLU A 768 16.03 14.64 8.64
C GLU A 768 17.27 14.56 7.77
N ARG A 769 17.51 15.61 6.98
CA ARG A 769 18.74 15.77 6.19
C ARG A 769 20.00 15.77 7.07
N ALA A 770 19.96 16.41 8.24
CA ALA A 770 21.07 16.40 9.20
C ALA A 770 21.33 14.99 9.75
N LEU A 771 20.29 14.20 10.05
CA LEU A 771 20.43 12.80 10.43
C LEU A 771 21.07 12.01 9.28
N PHE A 772 20.51 12.01 8.07
CA PHE A 772 21.08 11.28 6.93
C PHE A 772 22.54 11.68 6.66
N GLN A 773 22.88 12.96 6.79
CA GLN A 773 24.25 13.43 6.69
C GLN A 773 25.15 12.78 7.76
N LEU A 774 24.73 12.73 9.04
CA LEU A 774 25.49 12.04 10.09
C LEU A 774 25.71 10.55 9.77
N ILE A 775 24.68 9.87 9.26
CA ILE A 775 24.76 8.46 8.85
C ILE A 775 25.81 8.29 7.73
N SER A 776 25.76 9.14 6.70
CA SER A 776 26.69 9.06 5.57
C SER A 776 28.16 9.31 5.96
N LEU A 777 28.41 10.00 7.08
CA LEU A 777 29.76 10.26 7.62
C LEU A 777 30.34 9.14 8.48
N GLN A 778 29.55 8.12 8.89
CA GLN A 778 30.08 7.04 9.73
C GLN A 778 31.09 6.16 8.97
N ASN A 779 32.20 5.81 9.62
CA ASN A 779 33.14 4.81 9.14
C ASN A 779 32.55 3.39 9.29
N ALA A 780 33.08 2.43 8.53
CA ALA A 780 32.65 1.04 8.55
C ALA A 780 32.75 0.42 9.95
N ASP A 781 33.72 0.86 10.75
CA ASP A 781 33.97 0.43 12.12
C ASP A 781 33.05 1.06 13.18
N GLY A 782 32.17 1.99 12.80
CA GLY A 782 31.26 2.68 13.71
C GLY A 782 31.74 4.07 14.16
N SER A 783 33.00 4.44 13.89
CA SER A 783 33.54 5.74 14.31
C SER A 783 33.13 6.89 13.37
N TRP A 784 33.28 8.12 13.85
CA TRP A 784 33.30 9.32 13.00
C TRP A 784 34.66 9.98 13.03
N ASN A 785 34.97 10.74 11.98
CA ASN A 785 36.16 11.58 11.89
C ASN A 785 35.79 13.04 12.10
N LEU A 786 36.66 13.79 12.77
CA LEU A 786 36.48 15.22 12.98
C LEU A 786 36.71 15.99 11.66
N GLY A 787 35.78 16.87 11.29
CA GLY A 787 35.87 17.69 10.08
C GLY A 787 34.64 18.56 9.86
N SER A 788 34.71 19.47 8.87
CA SER A 788 33.67 20.45 8.55
C SER A 788 32.30 19.84 8.25
N GLU A 789 32.25 18.69 7.58
CA GLU A 789 30.97 18.01 7.29
C GLU A 789 30.28 17.55 8.59
N LEU A 790 31.02 17.01 9.55
CA LEU A 790 30.47 16.64 10.87
C LEU A 790 30.11 17.88 11.69
N ALA A 791 30.93 18.94 11.63
CA ALA A 791 30.65 20.22 12.27
C ALA A 791 29.31 20.83 11.80
N SER A 792 29.02 20.70 10.50
CA SER A 792 27.78 21.23 9.91
C SER A 792 26.51 20.49 10.36
N VAL A 793 26.58 19.18 10.68
CA VAL A 793 25.47 18.42 11.28
C VAL A 793 25.12 18.97 12.67
N PHE A 794 26.15 19.35 13.44
CA PHE A 794 26.02 19.88 14.79
C PHE A 794 25.75 21.40 14.82
N GLU A 795 25.69 22.06 13.66
CA GLU A 795 25.54 23.52 13.49
C GLU A 795 26.61 24.35 14.23
N ILE A 796 27.83 23.82 14.34
CA ILE A 796 29.01 24.48 14.96
C ILE A 796 30.19 24.54 13.99
N SER A 797 31.21 25.34 14.31
CA SER A 797 32.43 25.44 13.48
C SER A 797 33.42 24.31 13.76
N GLU A 798 34.26 23.97 12.77
CA GLU A 798 35.29 22.93 12.90
C GLU A 798 36.38 23.34 13.91
N GLU A 799 36.63 24.64 14.05
CA GLU A 799 37.53 25.21 15.05
C GLU A 799 36.96 25.02 16.47
N ALA A 800 35.68 25.34 16.67
CA ALA A 800 35.00 25.13 17.96
C ALA A 800 34.99 23.65 18.37
N LEU A 801 34.83 22.73 17.43
CA LEU A 801 34.98 21.29 17.65
C LEU A 801 36.38 20.91 18.16
N LYS A 802 37.44 21.51 17.60
CA LYS A 802 38.84 21.20 17.95
C LYS A 802 39.27 21.85 19.27
N GLU A 803 38.86 23.09 19.52
CA GLU A 803 39.19 23.82 20.76
C GLU A 803 38.57 23.21 22.03
N LYS A 804 37.55 22.35 21.88
CA LYS A 804 36.78 21.77 23.00
C LYS A 804 37.14 20.32 23.32
N ILE A 805 38.16 19.76 22.67
CA ILE A 805 38.74 18.47 23.06
C ILE A 805 39.23 18.58 24.53
N PRO A 806 38.77 17.73 25.46
CA PRO A 806 38.99 17.93 26.89
C PRO A 806 40.44 17.70 27.35
N ASP A 807 41.20 16.84 26.67
CA ASP A 807 42.62 16.60 26.92
C ASP A 807 43.37 16.35 25.59
N PRO A 808 44.58 16.91 25.37
CA PRO A 808 45.34 16.73 24.12
C PRO A 808 45.71 15.28 23.74
N SER A 809 45.59 14.33 24.67
CA SER A 809 45.79 12.89 24.44
C SER A 809 44.52 12.18 23.94
N VAL A 810 43.36 12.84 23.93
CA VAL A 810 42.12 12.29 23.37
C VAL A 810 42.24 12.18 21.85
N ASP A 811 42.03 10.96 21.36
CA ASP A 811 41.93 10.64 19.95
C ASP A 811 40.78 11.45 19.29
N ALA A 812 41.08 12.14 18.18
CA ALA A 812 40.12 13.03 17.53
C ALA A 812 38.89 12.29 16.96
N SER A 813 39.03 11.03 16.57
CA SER A 813 37.92 10.18 16.13
C SER A 813 37.12 9.68 17.34
N LEU A 814 37.75 9.44 18.50
CA LEU A 814 37.01 9.20 19.75
C LEU A 814 36.14 10.39 20.13
N TRP A 815 36.69 11.61 20.10
CA TRP A 815 35.94 12.83 20.36
C TRP A 815 34.76 13.01 19.40
N ALA A 816 35.01 12.88 18.09
CA ALA A 816 33.97 12.95 17.06
C ALA A 816 32.86 11.89 17.25
N THR A 817 33.23 10.66 17.60
CA THR A 817 32.29 9.54 17.81
C THR A 817 31.42 9.76 19.06
N VAL A 818 32.00 10.25 20.16
CA VAL A 818 31.23 10.63 21.36
C VAL A 818 30.21 11.72 21.02
N LEU A 819 30.63 12.79 20.34
CA LEU A 819 29.72 13.87 19.94
C LEU A 819 28.59 13.39 19.01
N ALA A 820 28.89 12.50 18.07
CA ALA A 820 27.87 11.92 17.18
C ALA A 820 26.79 11.15 17.95
N VAL A 821 27.19 10.26 18.88
CA VAL A 821 26.25 9.51 19.74
C VAL A 821 25.45 10.47 20.63
N MET A 822 26.09 11.49 21.21
CA MET A 822 25.39 12.49 22.03
C MET A 822 24.37 13.31 21.22
N TRP A 823 24.69 13.67 19.98
CA TRP A 823 23.76 14.36 19.08
C TRP A 823 22.54 13.49 18.74
N LEU A 824 22.72 12.19 18.50
CA LEU A 824 21.60 11.27 18.25
C LEU A 824 20.61 11.25 19.43
N HIS A 825 21.10 11.11 20.66
CA HIS A 825 20.24 11.17 21.86
C HIS A 825 19.61 12.54 22.09
N ALA A 826 20.34 13.62 21.85
CA ALA A 826 19.85 14.98 22.12
C ALA A 826 18.85 15.49 21.07
N ALA A 827 19.11 15.24 19.78
CA ALA A 827 18.30 15.73 18.67
C ALA A 827 17.16 14.77 18.29
N ARG A 828 17.31 13.47 18.54
CA ARG A 828 16.40 12.40 18.06
C ARG A 828 15.97 11.39 19.14
N PRO A 829 15.66 11.78 20.39
CA PRO A 829 15.37 10.83 21.49
C PRO A 829 14.14 9.94 21.25
N GLN A 830 13.17 10.41 20.46
CA GLN A 830 11.92 9.69 20.18
C GLN A 830 11.98 8.84 18.89
N GLN A 831 13.12 8.83 18.19
CA GLN A 831 13.30 8.23 16.86
C GLN A 831 14.48 7.25 16.86
N ARG A 832 14.67 6.55 17.99
CA ARG A 832 15.77 5.60 18.21
C ARG A 832 15.82 4.48 17.17
N ASP A 833 14.65 4.10 16.64
CA ASP A 833 14.48 3.12 15.57
C ASP A 833 15.24 3.49 14.27
N GLU A 834 15.47 4.78 14.02
CA GLU A 834 16.20 5.34 12.87
C GLU A 834 17.74 5.34 13.00
N TRP A 835 18.30 5.05 14.18
CA TRP A 835 19.74 5.22 14.40
C TRP A 835 20.40 4.22 15.36
N GLU A 836 19.65 3.37 16.07
CA GLU A 836 20.23 2.45 17.07
C GLU A 836 21.31 1.52 16.52
N LEU A 837 21.20 1.05 15.27
CA LEU A 837 22.24 0.20 14.64
C LEU A 837 23.56 0.93 14.42
N LEU A 838 23.52 2.26 14.28
CA LEU A 838 24.72 3.09 14.13
C LEU A 838 25.34 3.39 15.49
N GLU A 839 24.50 3.64 16.50
CA GLU A 839 24.93 3.72 17.90
C GLU A 839 25.62 2.42 18.33
N ASP A 840 25.02 1.25 18.09
CA ASP A 840 25.56 -0.05 18.47
C ASP A 840 27.02 -0.20 18.03
N LYS A 841 27.28 0.05 16.73
CA LYS A 841 28.63 0.01 16.14
C LYS A 841 29.56 1.02 16.80
N ALA A 842 29.10 2.25 17.02
CA ALA A 842 29.88 3.31 17.64
C ALA A 842 30.26 3.00 19.09
N LEU A 843 29.32 2.46 19.88
CA LEU A 843 29.55 2.07 21.26
C LEU A 843 30.50 0.87 21.36
N ASP A 844 30.38 -0.11 20.47
CA ASP A 844 31.32 -1.25 20.44
C ASP A 844 32.74 -0.82 20.04
N TRP A 845 32.87 0.14 19.13
CA TRP A 845 34.15 0.78 18.80
C TRP A 845 34.74 1.56 19.99
N ILE A 846 33.93 2.36 20.70
CA ILE A 846 34.36 3.11 21.90
C ILE A 846 34.85 2.15 22.98
N LYS A 847 34.11 1.06 23.24
CA LYS A 847 34.51 0.01 24.21
C LYS A 847 35.85 -0.62 23.81
N ALA A 848 36.04 -0.94 22.52
CA ALA A 848 37.28 -1.54 22.02
C ALA A 848 38.51 -0.61 22.14
N LYS A 849 38.31 0.72 22.10
CA LYS A 849 39.36 1.73 22.35
C LYS A 849 39.76 1.87 23.83
N ALA A 850 38.97 1.35 24.78
CA ALA A 850 39.27 1.32 26.22
C ALA A 850 39.74 2.67 26.81
N ALA A 851 39.07 3.77 26.45
CA ALA A 851 39.55 5.13 26.71
C ALA A 851 39.33 5.58 28.18
N PRO A 852 40.39 5.87 28.96
CA PRO A 852 40.25 6.30 30.36
C PRO A 852 39.65 7.71 30.52
N SER A 853 39.65 8.53 29.47
CA SER A 853 39.13 9.90 29.43
C SER A 853 37.68 10.01 28.94
N LEU A 854 36.98 8.89 28.72
CA LEU A 854 35.63 8.87 28.15
C LEU A 854 34.60 9.70 28.97
N SER A 855 34.70 9.67 30.30
CA SER A 855 33.84 10.48 31.18
C SER A 855 34.06 11.99 31.02
N GLU A 856 35.29 12.41 30.69
CA GLU A 856 35.62 13.81 30.42
C GLU A 856 35.13 14.24 29.04
N CYS A 857 35.20 13.35 28.04
CA CYS A 857 34.56 13.55 26.73
C CYS A 857 33.05 13.73 26.87
N VAL A 858 32.34 12.87 27.60
CA VAL A 858 30.89 13.02 27.81
C VAL A 858 30.56 14.34 28.53
N ARG A 859 31.34 14.73 29.54
CA ARG A 859 31.16 16.02 30.23
C ARG A 859 31.38 17.22 29.30
N ALA A 860 32.44 17.22 28.49
CA ALA A 860 32.75 18.30 27.56
C ALA A 860 31.76 18.36 26.38
N GLY A 861 31.31 17.20 25.88
CA GLY A 861 30.32 17.10 24.81
C GLY A 861 28.95 17.67 25.21
N ASN A 862 28.50 17.39 26.44
CA ASN A 862 27.24 17.93 26.98
C ASN A 862 27.29 19.46 27.04
N GLN A 863 28.45 20.04 27.41
CA GLN A 863 28.66 21.49 27.42
C GLN A 863 28.73 22.10 26.01
N LEU A 864 29.31 21.39 25.04
CA LEU A 864 29.45 21.87 23.66
C LEU A 864 28.12 21.82 22.88
N LEU A 865 27.41 20.71 22.97
CA LEU A 865 26.14 20.48 22.26
C LEU A 865 24.91 21.00 23.06
N ASN A 866 25.13 21.59 24.24
CA ASN A 866 24.09 22.06 25.15
C ASN A 866 23.00 20.99 25.44
N CYS A 867 23.45 19.77 25.75
CA CYS A 867 22.60 18.62 26.01
C CYS A 867 22.92 17.96 27.37
N SER A 868 22.14 16.93 27.71
CA SER A 868 22.20 16.23 29.01
C SER A 868 22.13 14.71 28.82
N VAL A 869 22.98 14.16 27.96
CA VAL A 869 23.11 12.71 27.74
C VAL A 869 23.93 12.10 28.88
N GLY A 870 23.38 11.05 29.50
CA GLY A 870 24.00 10.37 30.64
C GLY A 870 25.22 9.52 30.24
N SER A 871 26.08 9.23 31.22
CA SER A 871 27.30 8.43 31.00
C SER A 871 27.00 6.95 30.77
N GLU A 872 25.86 6.48 31.27
CA GLU A 872 25.36 5.12 31.12
C GLU A 872 25.14 4.70 29.66
N VAL A 873 24.83 5.66 28.77
CA VAL A 873 24.76 5.44 27.31
C VAL A 873 26.09 4.90 26.77
N PHE A 874 27.20 5.34 27.34
CA PHE A 874 28.55 4.95 26.96
C PHE A 874 29.08 3.74 27.77
N GLY A 875 28.26 3.17 28.65
CA GLY A 875 28.65 2.06 29.53
C GLY A 875 29.58 2.43 30.69
N LEU A 876 29.52 3.69 31.16
CA LEU A 876 30.28 4.25 32.29
C LEU A 876 29.46 4.31 33.59
#